data_AF-C3YJ72-F1
#
_entry.id   AF-C3YJ72-F1
#
_cell.length_a   1.000
_cell.length_b   1.000
_cell.length_c   1.000
_cell.angle_alpha   90.00
_cell.angle_beta   90.00
_cell.angle_gamma   90.00
#
_symmetry.space_group_name_H-M   'P 1'
#
loop_
_entity.id
_entity.type
_entity.pdbx_description
1 polymer ?
#
loop_
_entity_poly.entity_id
_entity_poly.type
_entity_poly.pdbx_seq_one_letter_code
_entity_poly.pdbx_strand_id
1 'polypeptide(L)'
;MDDDEEVEGLGSSNPTTDPRYEFLSDYVLRAMKLKPDKWNKCIGLDDNRQKISDFFEKPENPQLIFMSNTAGNIEVRLDFPNHLRSKAVYFVKRNNEMIGRDNYKQALVYGDLSYAPLEQLSALVDEDDFYEDNYTNRVLLHSLESMIIDWSHQIREVLKKDSAAPLLAGLHPGPDVEITFWNSRCSNLECIYEQLRQPRVRKMGQLLERMNSSYFPAFKDLFTDVVHAVTEAKDITMYLKPVSNQMDDLQEFEFDEYAKAMPALMHTVCLVWSNSKFYNTAPRIIVLLQEICNLLIEQCRHYLPSEDLFKGELDESLEKIQAALKVFTVFKDSYEDRRANMRTYFENGQNGEAVREWEFNPQLVFARMDSFMARIQTLENLFSTAQEFMKLEKIEFTGIKGNILSQQVAAMFNEFCDIFKVFSDRSYDALDHEDEEFQRDYNDFCNHIADLDHRLGSILCRAFDDCSGTEACFKLLDIFGSLLERPVIKHEFEHKYPVLLRIFDRDLDTAKAIYDQQMAYIAETDGAAVVNKNMAQVSGQLKWAKQLRERIDIPKKEFRHIDHPCMHTEEAKIIFRKHEEMMNLLSRFDDKVYDNWTKGVDDICRFNLDQPLINRDERTRHISVNFDPKLISVLREVKYMIYAGQTNIPASAEAIYQRNNTLHQYLNNLDLTVAWYNKIRDTVLEVEFPLIKARLEEIDSQMERAETTITWNSDGVWEYIQETRDMVHDLEQRVSKAKNNVEQIQNIMAKWTEVPLFERRELHHQPDLLNLEDRQERLNKRYADIKESGDRIHQLLKENLEHFKAEEELDTWRAYVDYVDDMVVDGFFNAIQCSLQYLLDNTEPRPANVPLFESRMELSVPDTIFFPALDFGVSDGFYDLVEGIVNDIYKISSLVPRLATHSGLEHYQADLEDMMDLSEMRSELMERIQTVMNKAIEYRNSFDQYAYLWVDDRKEFMRQFLLYNHVLTAEEIEAHADDGVPENPPTLEQFKEQIDSYEKIYEVVEGFSDTAIFESWFRVDSRPFKQALLNIIKKWSYMFKQYLIDHVTNSLTDLAEFIQVTDAGLTKEVTEGDYDELVECMGHLMAVRDRQLATDEMFEPLKETIELLKTYNQEMPDEVHQQLEELPEKWNNTKKNAITKKQEVAPLQTNEVANIRRKCGQFDVKQHEFRERFRREAPFRFDSDDPYRRLDTEHLLLSAMETEMQKLLESAGLFEVNVPDYRQLKACRKEVRLLKILWDMIFLVQ
;
A
#
# COMPACT_ATOMS: atom_id res chain seq x y z
N MET A 1 -69.93 75.28 -42.68
CA MET A 1 -70.39 73.92 -43.02
C MET A 1 -71.02 73.28 -41.80
N ASP A 2 -72.15 73.75 -41.31
CA ASP A 2 -73.01 74.88 -41.69
C ASP A 2 -73.58 75.37 -40.34
N ASP A 3 -73.26 76.60 -39.96
CA ASP A 3 -74.04 77.83 -40.24
C ASP A 3 -75.25 77.86 -39.28
N ASP A 4 -75.19 78.72 -38.25
CA ASP A 4 -75.73 80.10 -38.28
C ASP A 4 -77.25 80.05 -38.00
N GLU A 5 -77.89 80.93 -37.26
CA GLU A 5 -77.62 82.27 -36.76
C GLU A 5 -78.76 82.48 -35.70
N GLU A 6 -78.53 83.09 -34.53
CA GLU A 6 -78.57 84.56 -34.34
C GLU A 6 -80.04 85.07 -34.45
N VAL A 7 -80.62 85.86 -33.55
CA VAL A 7 -80.24 87.24 -33.17
C VAL A 7 -81.18 87.70 -32.02
N GLU A 8 -80.56 88.35 -31.02
CA GLU A 8 -80.91 89.60 -30.27
C GLU A 8 -82.37 90.09 -30.18
N GLY A 9 -82.86 90.70 -29.09
CA GLY A 9 -82.23 91.30 -27.90
C GLY A 9 -83.18 92.32 -27.23
N LEU A 10 -82.68 92.94 -26.15
CA LEU A 10 -83.10 94.17 -25.43
C LEU A 10 -83.94 94.04 -24.13
N GLY A 11 -83.35 94.52 -23.01
CA GLY A 11 -84.11 95.24 -21.97
C GLY A 11 -83.74 95.01 -20.50
N SER A 12 -82.56 95.45 -20.05
CA SER A 12 -82.11 95.38 -18.65
C SER A 12 -82.86 96.33 -17.67
N SER A 13 -83.31 95.84 -16.51
CA SER A 13 -83.54 96.65 -15.30
C SER A 13 -83.00 95.93 -14.05
N ASN A 14 -82.35 96.68 -13.14
CA ASN A 14 -81.67 96.15 -11.96
C ASN A 14 -82.67 95.55 -10.94
N PRO A 15 -82.43 94.36 -10.34
CA PRO A 15 -83.46 93.58 -9.63
C PRO A 15 -83.42 93.71 -8.10
N THR A 16 -82.66 94.65 -7.54
CA THR A 16 -82.41 94.73 -6.08
C THR A 16 -83.27 95.76 -5.34
N THR A 17 -84.31 96.33 -5.96
CA THR A 17 -85.22 97.30 -5.31
C THR A 17 -86.71 97.05 -5.62
N ASP A 18 -87.05 95.84 -6.05
CA ASP A 18 -88.44 95.46 -6.34
C ASP A 18 -89.09 94.71 -5.16
N PRO A 19 -90.18 95.23 -4.56
CA PRO A 19 -90.82 94.63 -3.38
C PRO A 19 -91.39 93.23 -3.63
N ARG A 20 -91.58 92.83 -4.90
CA ARG A 20 -92.01 91.49 -5.28
C ARG A 20 -90.89 90.46 -5.10
N TYR A 21 -89.65 90.83 -5.39
CA TYR A 21 -88.48 89.96 -5.20
C TYR A 21 -88.14 89.80 -3.72
N GLU A 22 -88.30 90.85 -2.91
CA GLU A 22 -88.15 90.76 -1.45
C GLU A 22 -89.20 89.81 -0.82
N PHE A 23 -90.44 89.84 -1.31
CA PHE A 23 -91.49 88.95 -0.83
C PHE A 23 -91.22 87.47 -1.15
N LEU A 24 -90.77 87.17 -2.37
CA LEU A 24 -90.34 85.81 -2.73
C LEU A 24 -89.12 85.40 -1.88
N SER A 25 -88.13 86.28 -1.73
CA SER A 25 -86.91 86.06 -0.95
C SER A 25 -87.22 85.67 0.50
N ASP A 26 -88.02 86.47 1.18
CA ASP A 26 -88.33 86.29 2.60
C ASP A 26 -89.06 84.98 2.87
N TYR A 27 -89.98 84.59 1.99
CA TYR A 27 -90.70 83.34 2.15
C TYR A 27 -89.82 82.14 1.77
N VAL A 28 -89.09 82.20 0.66
CA VAL A 28 -88.21 81.11 0.18
C VAL A 28 -87.08 80.81 1.18
N LEU A 29 -86.40 81.85 1.68
CA LEU A 29 -85.32 81.69 2.66
C LEU A 29 -85.83 81.10 3.98
N ARG A 30 -87.02 81.52 4.43
CA ARG A 30 -87.65 81.02 5.66
C ARG A 30 -88.15 79.58 5.53
N ALA A 31 -88.85 79.27 4.44
CA ALA A 31 -89.48 77.98 4.18
C ALA A 31 -88.44 76.86 3.94
N MET A 32 -87.35 77.18 3.23
CA MET A 32 -86.26 76.23 2.94
C MET A 32 -85.09 76.31 3.94
N LYS A 33 -85.15 77.20 4.95
CA LYS A 33 -84.10 77.42 5.97
C LYS A 33 -82.70 77.67 5.36
N LEU A 34 -82.63 78.53 4.34
CA LEU A 34 -81.39 78.85 3.62
C LEU A 34 -80.78 80.17 4.10
N LYS A 35 -79.45 80.32 3.98
CA LYS A 35 -78.76 81.59 4.26
C LYS A 35 -79.01 82.61 3.13
N PRO A 36 -79.09 83.92 3.42
CA PRO A 36 -79.37 84.97 2.42
C PRO A 36 -78.44 84.95 1.20
N ASP A 37 -77.18 84.56 1.38
CA ASP A 37 -76.17 84.48 0.31
C ASP A 37 -76.59 83.54 -0.84
N LYS A 38 -77.40 82.51 -0.56
CA LYS A 38 -77.91 81.58 -1.58
C LYS A 38 -78.98 82.21 -2.47
N TRP A 39 -79.80 83.12 -1.93
CA TRP A 39 -80.76 83.89 -2.70
C TRP A 39 -80.07 84.90 -3.61
N ASN A 40 -79.04 85.58 -3.10
CA ASN A 40 -78.23 86.51 -3.88
C ASN A 40 -77.51 85.81 -5.05
N LYS A 41 -77.01 84.59 -4.85
CA LYS A 41 -76.47 83.76 -5.94
C LYS A 41 -77.54 83.33 -6.95
N CYS A 42 -78.75 83.04 -6.50
CA CYS A 42 -79.87 82.64 -7.37
C CYS A 42 -80.31 83.79 -8.31
N ILE A 43 -80.48 85.00 -7.76
CA ILE A 43 -80.82 86.21 -8.53
C ILE A 43 -79.65 86.68 -9.42
N GLY A 44 -78.42 86.34 -9.05
CA GLY A 44 -77.22 86.61 -9.85
C GLY A 44 -77.16 85.85 -11.18
N LEU A 45 -77.98 84.81 -11.36
CA LEU A 45 -78.10 84.07 -12.62
C LEU A 45 -79.20 84.69 -13.49
N ASP A 46 -78.85 85.15 -14.69
CA ASP A 46 -79.78 85.85 -15.60
C ASP A 46 -81.00 85.00 -15.99
N ASP A 47 -80.82 83.68 -16.17
CA ASP A 47 -81.92 82.75 -16.49
C ASP A 47 -82.99 82.68 -15.37
N ASN A 48 -82.56 82.62 -14.10
CA ASN A 48 -83.49 82.61 -12.97
C ASN A 48 -84.21 83.96 -12.83
N ARG A 49 -83.50 85.07 -13.08
CA ARG A 49 -84.07 86.41 -13.05
C ARG A 49 -85.14 86.59 -14.12
N GLN A 50 -84.87 86.09 -15.33
CA GLN A 50 -85.82 86.09 -16.44
C GLN A 50 -87.06 85.28 -16.10
N LYS A 51 -86.91 84.07 -15.52
CA LYS A 51 -88.06 83.24 -15.10
C LYS A 51 -88.93 83.92 -14.04
N ILE A 52 -88.32 84.58 -13.04
CA ILE A 52 -89.08 85.32 -12.02
C ILE A 52 -89.78 86.54 -12.62
N SER A 53 -89.13 87.27 -13.53
CA SER A 53 -89.74 88.41 -14.24
C SER A 53 -90.88 87.93 -15.15
N ASP A 54 -90.67 86.86 -15.92
CA ASP A 54 -91.68 86.21 -16.76
C ASP A 54 -92.89 85.73 -15.95
N PHE A 55 -92.68 85.22 -14.74
CA PHE A 55 -93.78 84.89 -13.83
C PHE A 55 -94.58 86.12 -13.44
N PHE A 56 -93.95 87.25 -13.12
CA PHE A 56 -94.71 88.46 -12.76
C PHE A 56 -95.37 89.14 -13.97
N GLU A 57 -94.71 89.15 -15.12
CA GLU A 57 -95.08 89.96 -16.30
C GLU A 57 -95.90 89.22 -17.34
N LYS A 58 -95.81 87.88 -17.44
CA LYS A 58 -96.59 87.10 -18.42
C LYS A 58 -97.79 86.44 -17.74
N PRO A 59 -99.03 86.65 -18.21
CA PRO A 59 -100.23 86.00 -17.66
C PRO A 59 -100.25 84.48 -17.96
N GLU A 60 -99.46 84.02 -18.94
CA GLU A 60 -99.36 82.63 -19.38
C GLU A 60 -98.55 81.73 -18.45
N ASN A 61 -97.79 82.31 -17.52
CA ASN A 61 -97.00 81.59 -16.52
C ASN A 61 -97.73 81.65 -15.15
N PRO A 62 -98.62 80.69 -14.85
CA PRO A 62 -99.42 80.72 -13.62
C PRO A 62 -98.61 80.34 -12.39
N GLN A 63 -97.41 79.79 -12.52
CA GLN A 63 -96.67 79.20 -11.41
C GLN A 63 -95.16 79.48 -11.45
N LEU A 64 -94.55 79.52 -10.28
CA LEU A 64 -93.13 79.74 -10.05
C LEU A 64 -92.67 78.91 -8.86
N ILE A 65 -91.63 78.10 -9.04
CA ILE A 65 -91.20 77.10 -8.07
C ILE A 65 -89.70 77.26 -7.81
N PHE A 66 -89.34 77.22 -6.54
CA PHE A 66 -87.97 77.25 -6.04
C PHE A 66 -87.61 75.90 -5.42
N MET A 67 -86.53 75.30 -5.90
CA MET A 67 -86.05 74.00 -5.42
C MET A 67 -84.54 74.00 -5.18
N SER A 68 -84.05 73.09 -4.34
CA SER A 68 -82.60 72.92 -4.13
C SER A 68 -82.05 71.81 -5.02
N ASN A 69 -80.97 72.10 -5.75
CA ASN A 69 -80.23 71.08 -6.50
C ASN A 69 -79.30 70.25 -5.58
N THR A 70 -78.66 69.21 -6.12
CA THR A 70 -77.74 68.30 -5.39
C THR A 70 -76.52 69.00 -4.79
N ALA A 71 -76.14 70.18 -5.28
CA ALA A 71 -75.08 71.02 -4.74
C ALA A 71 -75.57 72.04 -3.68
N GLY A 72 -76.87 72.06 -3.37
CA GLY A 72 -77.48 72.94 -2.38
C GLY A 72 -77.78 74.37 -2.85
N ASN A 73 -77.76 74.66 -4.16
CA ASN A 73 -78.12 75.95 -4.74
C ASN A 73 -79.60 76.01 -5.13
N ILE A 74 -80.17 77.22 -5.18
CA ILE A 74 -81.58 77.45 -5.53
C ILE A 74 -81.75 77.46 -7.06
N GLU A 75 -82.59 76.56 -7.55
CA GLU A 75 -83.03 76.44 -8.94
C GLU A 75 -84.48 76.95 -9.06
N VAL A 76 -84.76 77.74 -10.10
CA VAL A 76 -86.08 78.34 -10.36
C VAL A 76 -86.73 77.70 -11.58
N ARG A 77 -87.99 77.28 -11.45
CA ARG A 77 -88.78 76.68 -12.53
C ARG A 77 -90.16 77.32 -12.64
N LEU A 78 -90.70 77.30 -13.85
CA LEU A 78 -92.07 77.73 -14.15
C LEU A 78 -93.05 76.54 -14.26
N ASP A 79 -92.56 75.31 -14.02
CA ASP A 79 -93.35 74.08 -14.05
C ASP A 79 -93.10 73.20 -12.83
N PHE A 80 -94.14 72.47 -12.39
CA PHE A 80 -94.03 71.51 -11.29
C PHE A 80 -93.11 70.34 -11.67
N PRO A 81 -92.07 70.05 -10.86
CA PRO A 81 -91.18 68.92 -11.12
C PRO A 81 -91.87 67.58 -10.83
N ASN A 82 -91.71 66.60 -11.73
CA ASN A 82 -92.30 65.26 -11.58
C ASN A 82 -91.74 64.48 -10.37
N HIS A 83 -90.55 64.81 -9.89
CA HIS A 83 -89.93 64.21 -8.70
C HIS A 83 -89.17 65.25 -7.86
N LEU A 84 -89.44 65.29 -6.56
CA LEU A 84 -88.75 66.14 -5.59
C LEU A 84 -87.86 65.29 -4.69
N ARG A 85 -86.57 65.64 -4.60
CA ARG A 85 -85.63 65.01 -3.66
C ARG A 85 -85.45 65.79 -2.36
N SER A 86 -85.95 67.02 -2.32
CA SER A 86 -85.90 67.92 -1.15
C SER A 86 -87.09 68.87 -1.18
N LYS A 87 -87.35 69.53 -0.04
CA LYS A 87 -88.45 70.50 0.12
C LYS A 87 -88.30 71.63 -0.92
N ALA A 88 -89.38 71.94 -1.63
CA ALA A 88 -89.46 73.07 -2.57
C ALA A 88 -90.55 74.06 -2.13
N VAL A 89 -90.57 75.23 -2.75
CA VAL A 89 -91.54 76.30 -2.46
C VAL A 89 -92.19 76.71 -3.76
N TYR A 90 -93.51 76.83 -3.78
CA TYR A 90 -94.26 77.27 -4.96
C TYR A 90 -94.98 78.60 -4.72
N PHE A 91 -95.15 79.35 -5.81
CA PHE A 91 -95.98 80.54 -5.91
C PHE A 91 -96.84 80.38 -7.16
N VAL A 92 -98.16 80.48 -7.01
CA VAL A 92 -99.14 80.31 -8.09
C VAL A 92 -100.04 81.54 -8.11
N LYS A 93 -100.35 82.04 -9.30
CA LYS A 93 -101.30 83.14 -9.47
C LYS A 93 -102.72 82.64 -9.23
N ARG A 94 -103.53 83.39 -8.46
CA ARG A 94 -104.96 83.07 -8.26
C ARG A 94 -105.76 83.16 -9.56
N ASN A 95 -105.41 84.13 -10.41
CA ASN A 95 -106.01 84.38 -11.72
C ASN A 95 -104.89 84.65 -12.74
N ASN A 96 -105.12 84.42 -14.04
CA ASN A 96 -104.15 84.68 -15.12
C ASN A 96 -104.02 86.19 -15.41
N GLU A 97 -103.46 86.94 -14.46
CA GLU A 97 -103.20 88.38 -14.56
C GLU A 97 -101.72 88.71 -14.34
N MET A 98 -101.31 89.90 -14.76
CA MET A 98 -99.97 90.42 -14.48
C MET A 98 -99.86 90.84 -13.01
N ILE A 99 -98.77 90.45 -12.37
CA ILE A 99 -98.53 90.73 -10.96
C ILE A 99 -97.62 91.95 -10.84
N GLY A 100 -98.27 93.09 -10.63
CA GLY A 100 -97.64 94.38 -10.36
C GLY A 100 -97.21 94.55 -8.90
N ARG A 101 -96.61 95.71 -8.60
CA ARG A 101 -96.08 96.02 -7.26
C ARG A 101 -97.16 96.20 -6.18
N ASP A 102 -98.43 96.32 -6.57
CA ASP A 102 -99.52 96.61 -5.63
C ASP A 102 -100.48 95.42 -5.41
N ASN A 103 -100.43 94.37 -6.24
CA ASN A 103 -101.36 93.23 -6.16
C ASN A 103 -100.71 91.90 -5.71
N TYR A 104 -99.38 91.83 -5.61
CA TYR A 104 -98.65 90.57 -5.40
C TYR A 104 -99.02 89.79 -4.13
N LYS A 105 -99.46 90.45 -3.04
CA LYS A 105 -99.87 89.76 -1.80
C LYS A 105 -101.27 89.14 -1.87
N GLN A 106 -102.15 89.65 -2.71
CA GLN A 106 -103.53 89.16 -2.85
C GLN A 106 -103.71 88.26 -4.07
N ALA A 107 -102.86 88.45 -5.10
CA ALA A 107 -102.88 87.71 -6.36
C ALA A 107 -102.11 86.39 -6.31
N LEU A 108 -101.28 86.14 -5.28
CA LEU A 108 -100.46 84.93 -5.15
C LEU A 108 -100.99 83.97 -4.08
N VAL A 109 -101.03 82.68 -4.43
CA VAL A 109 -101.09 81.54 -3.50
C VAL A 109 -99.68 80.99 -3.40
N TYR A 110 -99.19 80.74 -2.19
CA TYR A 110 -97.83 80.25 -1.98
C TYR A 110 -97.77 79.26 -0.83
N GLY A 111 -96.86 78.31 -0.93
CA GLY A 111 -96.78 77.21 0.02
C GLY A 111 -95.55 76.34 -0.13
N ASP A 112 -95.41 75.40 0.79
CA ASP A 112 -94.32 74.43 0.83
C ASP A 112 -94.71 73.15 0.07
N LEU A 113 -93.75 72.56 -0.64
CA LEU A 113 -93.86 71.31 -1.39
C LEU A 113 -92.93 70.28 -0.75
N SER A 114 -93.48 69.23 -0.13
CA SER A 114 -92.68 68.17 0.51
C SER A 114 -92.14 67.19 -0.53
N TYR A 115 -90.99 66.58 -0.25
CA TYR A 115 -90.38 65.54 -1.09
C TYR A 115 -91.00 64.15 -0.86
N ALA A 116 -91.85 64.00 0.17
CA ALA A 116 -92.54 62.77 0.51
C ALA A 116 -94.05 62.91 0.20
N PRO A 117 -94.59 62.22 -0.82
CA PRO A 117 -96.02 62.27 -1.21
C PRO A 117 -96.98 61.96 -0.04
N LEU A 118 -96.55 61.07 0.86
CA LEU A 118 -97.29 60.66 2.07
C LEU A 118 -97.42 61.76 3.14
N GLU A 119 -96.46 62.69 3.25
CA GLU A 119 -96.58 63.83 4.17
C GLU A 119 -97.48 64.92 3.61
N GLN A 120 -97.51 65.06 2.29
CA GLN A 120 -98.41 65.98 1.58
C GLN A 120 -99.88 65.51 1.71
N LEU A 121 -100.10 64.20 1.75
CA LEU A 121 -101.40 63.58 2.04
C LEU A 121 -101.76 63.56 3.53
N SER A 122 -100.79 63.50 4.44
CA SER A 122 -101.02 63.61 5.89
C SER A 122 -101.67 64.94 6.28
N ALA A 123 -101.25 66.05 5.66
CA ALA A 123 -101.86 67.35 5.87
C ALA A 123 -103.30 67.46 5.32
N LEU A 124 -103.67 66.59 4.36
CA LEU A 124 -105.01 66.49 3.76
C LEU A 124 -105.92 65.49 4.48
N VAL A 125 -105.40 64.64 5.38
CA VAL A 125 -106.13 63.53 6.02
C VAL A 125 -106.40 63.78 7.52
N ASP A 126 -105.77 64.79 8.13
CA ASP A 126 -106.00 65.17 9.54
C ASP A 126 -107.05 66.30 9.74
N GLU A 127 -107.80 66.71 8.70
CA GLU A 127 -108.97 67.60 8.85
C GLU A 127 -110.29 66.81 8.74
N ASP A 128 -111.12 66.91 9.78
CA ASP A 128 -112.42 66.24 9.99
C ASP A 128 -113.57 66.71 9.05
N ASP A 129 -113.27 67.07 7.79
CA ASP A 129 -114.28 67.46 6.80
C ASP A 129 -114.56 66.32 5.80
N PHE A 130 -115.24 65.27 6.26
CA PHE A 130 -115.82 64.22 5.41
C PHE A 130 -117.34 64.40 5.23
N TYR A 131 -117.77 65.58 4.79
CA TYR A 131 -119.11 65.76 4.22
C TYR A 131 -119.05 66.67 2.97
N GLU A 132 -119.54 66.14 1.85
CA GLU A 132 -120.03 66.88 0.67
C GLU A 132 -119.13 67.23 -0.54
N ASP A 133 -117.99 66.57 -0.81
CA ASP A 133 -117.39 66.66 -2.17
C ASP A 133 -116.87 65.33 -2.76
N ASN A 134 -117.41 64.96 -3.93
CA ASN A 134 -117.05 63.76 -4.70
C ASN A 134 -115.73 63.92 -5.49
N TYR A 135 -115.21 65.14 -5.64
CA TYR A 135 -114.07 65.43 -6.52
C TYR A 135 -112.71 65.29 -5.81
N THR A 136 -112.57 65.80 -4.59
CA THR A 136 -111.36 65.66 -3.74
C THR A 136 -111.11 64.20 -3.34
N ASN A 137 -112.19 63.45 -3.10
CA ASN A 137 -112.11 62.00 -2.87
C ASN A 137 -111.51 61.24 -4.05
N ARG A 138 -111.73 61.65 -5.30
CA ARG A 138 -111.16 60.97 -6.49
C ARG A 138 -109.68 61.24 -6.71
N VAL A 139 -109.22 62.48 -6.46
CA VAL A 139 -107.80 62.83 -6.61
C VAL A 139 -106.97 62.16 -5.52
N LEU A 140 -107.47 62.18 -4.28
CA LEU A 140 -106.84 61.48 -3.16
C LEU A 140 -106.82 59.96 -3.41
N LEU A 141 -107.94 59.37 -3.87
CA LEU A 141 -108.01 57.96 -4.27
C LEU A 141 -107.01 57.63 -5.38
N HIS A 142 -106.91 58.44 -6.45
CA HIS A 142 -105.99 58.17 -7.55
C HIS A 142 -104.51 58.26 -7.14
N SER A 143 -104.18 59.18 -6.23
CA SER A 143 -102.83 59.27 -5.65
C SER A 143 -102.50 58.08 -4.75
N LEU A 144 -103.46 57.59 -3.95
CA LEU A 144 -103.33 56.39 -3.13
C LEU A 144 -103.20 55.13 -4.02
N GLU A 145 -103.98 55.04 -5.09
CA GLU A 145 -103.91 53.96 -6.07
C GLU A 145 -102.56 53.94 -6.79
N SER A 146 -102.03 55.10 -7.21
CA SER A 146 -100.71 55.19 -7.87
C SER A 146 -99.57 54.79 -6.93
N MET A 147 -99.61 55.21 -5.66
CA MET A 147 -98.62 54.79 -4.66
C MET A 147 -98.68 53.29 -4.38
N ILE A 148 -99.88 52.70 -4.34
CA ILE A 148 -100.04 51.26 -4.18
C ILE A 148 -99.56 50.50 -5.42
N ILE A 149 -99.73 51.04 -6.63
CA ILE A 149 -99.20 50.45 -7.86
C ILE A 149 -97.66 50.42 -7.80
N ASP A 150 -97.01 51.54 -7.47
CA ASP A 150 -95.55 51.61 -7.38
C ASP A 150 -95.00 50.70 -6.27
N TRP A 151 -95.62 50.71 -5.08
CA TRP A 151 -95.29 49.76 -4.01
C TRP A 151 -95.53 48.32 -4.43
N SER A 152 -96.59 48.06 -5.19
CA SER A 152 -96.88 46.70 -5.66
C SER A 152 -95.84 46.18 -6.64
N HIS A 153 -95.29 47.04 -7.50
CA HIS A 153 -94.20 46.69 -8.40
C HIS A 153 -92.91 46.39 -7.62
N GLN A 154 -92.50 47.25 -6.70
CA GLN A 154 -91.29 47.04 -5.90
C GLN A 154 -91.38 45.78 -5.03
N ILE A 155 -92.51 45.56 -4.37
CA ILE A 155 -92.71 44.38 -3.52
C ILE A 155 -92.78 43.11 -4.38
N ARG A 156 -93.43 43.15 -5.55
CA ARG A 156 -93.43 42.01 -6.48
C ARG A 156 -92.05 41.68 -7.04
N GLU A 157 -91.18 42.67 -7.26
CA GLU A 157 -89.79 42.42 -7.66
C GLU A 157 -89.00 41.70 -6.56
N VAL A 158 -89.16 42.11 -5.30
CA VAL A 158 -88.54 41.42 -4.16
C VAL A 158 -89.08 40.00 -4.00
N LEU A 159 -90.39 39.81 -4.16
CA LEU A 159 -91.02 38.49 -4.09
C LEU A 159 -90.58 37.55 -5.22
N LYS A 160 -90.29 38.08 -6.42
CA LYS A 160 -89.84 37.30 -7.59
C LYS A 160 -88.39 36.83 -7.54
N LYS A 161 -87.56 37.36 -6.63
CA LYS A 161 -86.17 36.91 -6.51
C LYS A 161 -86.13 35.43 -6.13
N ASP A 162 -85.24 34.68 -6.75
CA ASP A 162 -85.07 33.23 -6.54
C ASP A 162 -83.59 32.93 -6.28
N SER A 163 -83.32 31.95 -5.41
CA SER A 163 -81.96 31.61 -4.99
C SER A 163 -81.22 30.77 -6.04
N ALA A 164 -81.93 30.05 -6.90
CA ALA A 164 -81.35 29.23 -7.98
C ALA A 164 -80.71 30.05 -9.13
N ALA A 165 -80.89 31.37 -9.18
CA ALA A 165 -80.48 32.21 -10.31
C ALA A 165 -78.99 32.14 -10.67
N PRO A 166 -78.03 32.12 -9.71
CA PRO A 166 -76.60 32.00 -10.03
C PRO A 166 -76.24 30.64 -10.66
N LEU A 167 -76.82 29.54 -10.15
CA LEU A 167 -76.63 28.20 -10.71
C LEU A 167 -77.18 28.10 -12.14
N LEU A 168 -78.36 28.68 -12.39
CA LEU A 168 -78.96 28.72 -13.74
C LEU A 168 -78.17 29.58 -14.73
N ALA A 169 -77.37 30.52 -14.25
CA ALA A 169 -76.45 31.32 -15.06
C ALA A 169 -75.13 30.59 -15.38
N GLY A 170 -74.95 29.35 -14.92
CA GLY A 170 -73.73 28.56 -15.10
C GLY A 170 -72.61 28.90 -14.12
N LEU A 171 -72.91 29.62 -13.03
CA LEU A 171 -71.93 29.87 -11.97
C LEU A 171 -71.89 28.68 -10.99
N HIS A 172 -70.82 28.63 -10.19
CA HIS A 172 -70.58 27.57 -9.21
C HIS A 172 -70.54 28.11 -7.77
N PRO A 173 -71.67 28.64 -7.26
CA PRO A 173 -71.73 29.14 -5.89
C PRO A 173 -71.61 28.01 -4.86
N GLY A 174 -71.11 28.37 -3.67
CA GLY A 174 -71.14 27.53 -2.48
C GLY A 174 -72.34 27.83 -1.56
N PRO A 175 -72.56 27.02 -0.50
CA PRO A 175 -73.79 27.03 0.33
C PRO A 175 -74.08 28.36 1.04
N ASP A 176 -73.04 29.18 1.22
CA ASP A 176 -73.16 30.52 1.80
C ASP A 176 -74.08 31.43 0.98
N VAL A 177 -74.19 31.19 -0.33
CA VAL A 177 -75.04 31.98 -1.23
C VAL A 177 -76.53 31.73 -0.94
N GLU A 178 -76.97 30.47 -0.81
CA GLU A 178 -78.34 30.13 -0.39
C GLU A 178 -78.65 30.70 1.01
N ILE A 179 -77.73 30.55 1.96
CA ILE A 179 -77.91 31.01 3.35
C ILE A 179 -78.00 32.54 3.42
N THR A 180 -77.10 33.26 2.77
CA THR A 180 -77.10 34.74 2.73
C THR A 180 -78.30 35.28 1.97
N PHE A 181 -78.76 34.59 0.91
CA PHE A 181 -79.97 34.95 0.18
C PHE A 181 -81.20 34.90 1.10
N TRP A 182 -81.42 33.80 1.83
CA TRP A 182 -82.59 33.67 2.71
C TRP A 182 -82.53 34.61 3.91
N ASN A 183 -81.35 34.84 4.50
CA ASN A 183 -81.14 35.86 5.53
C ASN A 183 -81.52 37.26 5.02
N SER A 184 -80.99 37.65 3.85
CA SER A 184 -81.29 38.95 3.22
C SER A 184 -82.77 39.07 2.85
N ARG A 185 -83.37 38.01 2.32
CA ARG A 185 -84.80 37.96 1.97
C ARG A 185 -85.68 38.10 3.21
N CYS A 186 -85.34 37.43 4.31
CA CYS A 186 -86.06 37.55 5.58
C CYS A 186 -86.01 38.99 6.10
N SER A 187 -84.81 39.59 6.21
CA SER A 187 -84.67 40.97 6.68
C SER A 187 -85.42 41.97 5.79
N ASN A 188 -85.31 41.84 4.46
CA ASN A 188 -86.01 42.72 3.52
C ASN A 188 -87.55 42.59 3.66
N LEU A 189 -88.07 41.37 3.71
CA LEU A 189 -89.51 41.13 3.82
C LEU A 189 -90.06 41.53 5.21
N GLU A 190 -89.29 41.36 6.29
CA GLU A 190 -89.64 41.87 7.61
C GLU A 190 -89.75 43.40 7.62
N CYS A 191 -88.78 44.10 7.03
CA CYS A 191 -88.83 45.55 6.87
C CYS A 191 -90.08 45.98 6.08
N ILE A 192 -90.40 45.29 4.96
CA ILE A 192 -91.61 45.57 4.17
C ILE A 192 -92.88 45.30 4.98
N TYR A 193 -92.93 44.21 5.75
CA TYR A 193 -94.07 43.87 6.60
C TYR A 193 -94.28 44.89 7.74
N GLU A 194 -93.21 45.37 8.36
CA GLU A 194 -93.29 46.46 9.34
C GLU A 194 -93.80 47.77 8.71
N GLN A 195 -93.32 48.11 7.51
CA GLN A 195 -93.82 49.26 6.74
C GLN A 195 -95.33 49.14 6.46
N LEU A 196 -95.80 47.98 6.03
CA LEU A 196 -97.22 47.73 5.77
C LEU A 196 -98.10 47.74 7.03
N ARG A 197 -97.52 47.46 8.22
CA ARG A 197 -98.21 47.54 9.51
C ARG A 197 -98.26 48.94 10.11
N GLN A 198 -97.54 49.91 9.54
CA GLN A 198 -97.56 51.27 10.06
C GLN A 198 -99.00 51.81 10.09
N PRO A 199 -99.39 52.58 11.13
CA PRO A 199 -100.76 53.09 11.28
C PRO A 199 -101.27 53.86 10.06
N ARG A 200 -100.36 54.55 9.35
CA ARG A 200 -100.63 55.33 8.14
C ARG A 200 -101.09 54.44 6.98
N VAL A 201 -100.37 53.35 6.71
CA VAL A 201 -100.68 52.40 5.63
C VAL A 201 -101.96 51.62 5.94
N ARG A 202 -102.22 51.31 7.22
CA ARG A 202 -103.49 50.71 7.66
C ARG A 202 -104.69 51.63 7.42
N LYS A 203 -104.55 52.94 7.69
CA LYS A 203 -105.58 53.94 7.37
C LYS A 203 -105.81 54.03 5.85
N MET A 204 -104.74 53.98 5.03
CA MET A 204 -104.87 53.95 3.56
C MET A 204 -105.65 52.72 3.07
N GLY A 205 -105.35 51.54 3.61
CA GLY A 205 -106.10 50.31 3.32
C GLY A 205 -107.58 50.41 3.70
N GLN A 206 -107.90 50.96 4.89
CA GLN A 206 -109.29 51.19 5.34
C GLN A 206 -110.04 52.19 4.44
N LEU A 207 -109.38 53.23 3.95
CA LEU A 207 -109.97 54.19 3.02
C LEU A 207 -110.29 53.55 1.67
N LEU A 208 -109.39 52.71 1.14
CA LEU A 208 -109.62 51.99 -0.12
C LEU A 208 -110.73 50.93 -0.01
N GLU A 209 -110.85 50.27 1.15
CA GLU A 209 -111.96 49.35 1.47
C GLU A 209 -113.30 50.09 1.56
N ARG A 210 -113.33 51.22 2.30
CA ARG A 210 -114.54 52.01 2.51
C ARG A 210 -115.05 52.67 1.23
N MET A 211 -114.14 53.03 0.32
CA MET A 211 -114.44 53.64 -0.98
C MET A 211 -114.66 52.63 -2.11
N ASN A 212 -114.56 51.32 -1.82
CA ASN A 212 -114.77 50.23 -2.79
C ASN A 212 -113.87 50.33 -4.04
N SER A 213 -112.58 50.68 -3.86
CA SER A 213 -111.60 50.82 -4.97
C SER A 213 -111.27 49.47 -5.61
N SER A 214 -111.07 49.47 -6.93
CA SER A 214 -110.64 48.27 -7.69
C SER A 214 -109.25 47.76 -7.30
N TYR A 215 -108.42 48.58 -6.64
CA TYR A 215 -107.06 48.22 -6.22
C TYR A 215 -106.98 47.69 -4.78
N PHE A 216 -108.05 47.80 -3.99
CA PHE A 216 -108.07 47.25 -2.63
C PHE A 216 -107.88 45.73 -2.59
N PRO A 217 -108.53 44.90 -3.45
CA PRO A 217 -108.26 43.48 -3.52
C PRO A 217 -106.78 43.19 -3.83
N ALA A 218 -106.18 43.89 -4.81
CA ALA A 218 -104.77 43.71 -5.16
C ALA A 218 -103.81 44.10 -4.02
N PHE A 219 -104.13 45.15 -3.25
CA PHE A 219 -103.37 45.54 -2.07
C PHE A 219 -103.50 44.54 -0.92
N LYS A 220 -104.72 44.02 -0.69
CA LYS A 220 -104.99 42.97 0.30
C LYS A 220 -104.28 41.67 -0.05
N ASP A 221 -104.35 41.26 -1.32
CA ASP A 221 -103.64 40.08 -1.84
C ASP A 221 -102.13 40.25 -1.67
N LEU A 222 -101.58 41.42 -2.02
CA LEU A 222 -100.17 41.72 -1.82
C LEU A 222 -99.75 41.73 -0.34
N PHE A 223 -100.58 42.26 0.56
CA PHE A 223 -100.32 42.19 1.99
C PHE A 223 -100.29 40.75 2.48
N THR A 224 -101.25 39.92 2.04
CA THR A 224 -101.29 38.48 2.33
C THR A 224 -100.05 37.78 1.77
N ASP A 225 -99.64 38.09 0.54
CA ASP A 225 -98.45 37.53 -0.11
C ASP A 225 -97.18 37.88 0.67
N VAL A 226 -97.05 39.13 1.16
CA VAL A 226 -95.92 39.55 2.01
C VAL A 226 -95.95 38.85 3.36
N VAL A 227 -97.11 38.71 4.00
CA VAL A 227 -97.23 37.97 5.26
C VAL A 227 -96.77 36.52 5.06
N HIS A 228 -97.25 35.87 4.00
CA HIS A 228 -96.87 34.51 3.66
C HIS A 228 -95.36 34.39 3.37
N ALA A 229 -94.80 35.31 2.58
CA ALA A 229 -93.39 35.32 2.25
C ALA A 229 -92.49 35.61 3.46
N VAL A 230 -92.92 36.45 4.42
CA VAL A 230 -92.21 36.64 5.70
C VAL A 230 -92.25 35.38 6.55
N THR A 231 -93.42 34.72 6.65
CA THR A 231 -93.51 33.47 7.41
C THR A 231 -92.64 32.37 6.81
N GLU A 232 -92.59 32.29 5.48
CA GLU A 232 -91.73 31.39 4.73
C GLU A 232 -90.24 31.71 4.97
N ALA A 233 -89.83 32.96 4.76
CA ALA A 233 -88.42 33.34 4.89
C ALA A 233 -87.90 33.17 6.33
N LYS A 234 -88.74 33.41 7.35
CA LYS A 234 -88.40 33.17 8.76
C LYS A 234 -88.18 31.70 9.07
N ASP A 235 -89.08 30.84 8.60
CA ASP A 235 -88.99 29.39 8.80
C ASP A 235 -87.70 28.85 8.17
N ILE A 236 -87.46 29.20 6.91
CA ILE A 236 -86.28 28.74 6.16
C ILE A 236 -84.99 29.25 6.80
N THR A 237 -84.91 30.54 7.13
CA THR A 237 -83.72 31.12 7.77
C THR A 237 -83.42 30.48 9.13
N MET A 238 -84.46 30.17 9.91
CA MET A 238 -84.30 29.51 11.20
C MET A 238 -83.71 28.10 11.05
N TYR A 239 -84.21 27.32 10.09
CA TYR A 239 -83.75 25.93 9.88
C TYR A 239 -82.45 25.82 9.09
N LEU A 240 -82.05 26.81 8.28
CA LEU A 240 -80.75 26.81 7.60
C LEU A 240 -79.57 27.23 8.51
N LYS A 241 -79.85 27.89 9.64
CA LYS A 241 -78.80 28.36 10.56
C LYS A 241 -77.86 27.26 11.10
N PRO A 242 -78.33 26.07 11.51
CA PRO A 242 -77.44 24.96 11.91
C PRO A 242 -76.54 24.46 10.77
N VAL A 243 -77.00 24.53 9.52
CA VAL A 243 -76.18 24.17 8.35
C VAL A 243 -75.05 25.18 8.17
N SER A 244 -75.32 26.48 8.35
CA SER A 244 -74.29 27.54 8.33
C SER A 244 -73.16 27.27 9.31
N ASN A 245 -73.48 26.98 10.58
CA ASN A 245 -72.45 26.71 11.58
C ASN A 245 -71.60 25.49 11.21
N GLN A 246 -72.22 24.43 10.64
CA GLN A 246 -71.48 23.25 10.19
C GLN A 246 -70.64 23.53 8.93
N MET A 247 -71.05 24.47 8.08
CA MET A 247 -70.24 24.91 6.93
C MET A 247 -69.00 25.70 7.41
N ASP A 248 -69.19 26.60 8.38
CA ASP A 248 -68.09 27.36 8.99
C ASP A 248 -67.09 26.40 9.68
N ASP A 249 -67.59 25.43 10.44
CA ASP A 249 -66.76 24.38 11.09
C ASP A 249 -66.00 23.55 10.04
N LEU A 250 -66.63 23.21 8.90
CA LEU A 250 -65.99 22.46 7.81
C LEU A 250 -64.81 23.22 7.20
N GLN A 251 -64.91 24.54 7.04
CA GLN A 251 -63.83 25.36 6.47
C GLN A 251 -62.58 25.44 7.39
N GLU A 252 -62.70 25.12 8.68
CA GLU A 252 -61.56 25.03 9.60
C GLU A 252 -60.82 23.68 9.55
N PHE A 253 -61.47 22.61 9.07
CA PHE A 253 -60.87 21.28 8.99
C PHE A 253 -60.00 21.09 7.73
N GLU A 254 -59.03 20.18 7.82
CA GLU A 254 -58.35 19.67 6.63
C GLU A 254 -59.30 18.78 5.81
N PHE A 255 -59.11 18.76 4.49
CA PHE A 255 -60.06 18.15 3.56
C PHE A 255 -60.23 16.64 3.77
N ASP A 256 -59.20 15.92 4.21
CA ASP A 256 -59.26 14.49 4.51
C ASP A 256 -60.15 14.15 5.72
N GLU A 257 -60.33 15.11 6.64
CA GLU A 257 -61.22 14.97 7.79
C GLU A 257 -62.70 15.20 7.45
N TYR A 258 -62.99 15.79 6.29
CA TYR A 258 -64.36 16.10 5.86
C TYR A 258 -65.25 14.85 5.84
N ALA A 259 -64.68 13.69 5.51
CA ALA A 259 -65.39 12.41 5.50
C ALA A 259 -66.06 12.09 6.86
N LYS A 260 -65.49 12.54 7.99
CA LYS A 260 -66.06 12.33 9.34
C LYS A 260 -67.29 13.22 9.57
N ALA A 261 -67.29 14.41 8.99
CA ALA A 261 -68.34 15.42 9.15
C ALA A 261 -69.49 15.26 8.14
N MET A 262 -69.27 14.61 6.97
CA MET A 262 -70.29 14.42 5.94
C MET A 262 -71.58 13.72 6.43
N PRO A 263 -71.52 12.63 7.24
CA PRO A 263 -72.75 12.00 7.75
C PRO A 263 -73.55 12.91 8.69
N ALA A 264 -72.87 13.77 9.46
CA ALA A 264 -73.50 14.73 10.37
C ALA A 264 -74.13 15.89 9.59
N LEU A 265 -73.44 16.38 8.57
CA LEU A 265 -73.97 17.40 7.65
C LEU A 265 -75.24 16.91 6.94
N MET A 266 -75.18 15.71 6.32
CA MET A 266 -76.33 15.16 5.61
C MET A 266 -77.51 14.90 6.57
N HIS A 267 -77.23 14.51 7.82
CA HIS A 267 -78.23 14.41 8.86
C HIS A 267 -78.94 15.74 9.15
N THR A 268 -78.17 16.82 9.31
CA THR A 268 -78.72 18.17 9.50
C THR A 268 -79.57 18.59 8.30
N VAL A 269 -79.12 18.34 7.08
CA VAL A 269 -79.89 18.62 5.85
C VAL A 269 -81.23 17.86 5.84
N CYS A 270 -81.25 16.59 6.26
CA CYS A 270 -82.49 15.83 6.41
C CYS A 270 -83.40 16.38 7.52
N LEU A 271 -82.84 16.88 8.62
CA LEU A 271 -83.61 17.56 9.68
C LEU A 271 -84.20 18.90 9.22
N VAL A 272 -83.49 19.64 8.37
CA VAL A 272 -84.04 20.85 7.71
C VAL A 272 -85.22 20.47 6.84
N TRP A 273 -85.08 19.39 6.05
CA TRP A 273 -86.14 18.87 5.18
C TRP A 273 -87.37 18.39 5.96
N SER A 274 -87.19 17.69 7.09
CA SER A 274 -88.31 17.13 7.85
C SER A 274 -89.06 18.16 8.70
N ASN A 275 -88.35 19.18 9.21
CA ASN A 275 -88.93 20.14 10.17
C ASN A 275 -89.37 21.47 9.53
N SER A 276 -88.75 21.92 8.43
CA SER A 276 -89.18 23.14 7.76
C SER A 276 -90.43 22.90 6.93
N LYS A 277 -91.44 23.75 7.13
CA LYS A 277 -92.71 23.67 6.39
C LYS A 277 -92.61 24.20 4.97
N PHE A 278 -91.62 25.06 4.71
CA PHE A 278 -91.46 25.74 3.43
C PHE A 278 -90.21 25.30 2.67
N TYR A 279 -89.17 24.78 3.33
CA TYR A 279 -87.95 24.31 2.65
C TYR A 279 -88.09 22.93 2.00
N ASN A 280 -89.11 22.15 2.40
CA ASN A 280 -89.38 20.78 1.96
C ASN A 280 -89.91 20.67 0.50
N THR A 281 -89.21 21.31 -0.45
CA THR A 281 -89.51 21.32 -1.88
C THR A 281 -88.29 20.90 -2.70
N ALA A 282 -88.49 20.08 -3.74
CA ALA A 282 -87.40 19.52 -4.54
C ALA A 282 -86.44 20.58 -5.13
N PRO A 283 -86.87 21.72 -5.68
CA PRO A 283 -85.94 22.71 -6.23
C PRO A 283 -84.96 23.30 -5.21
N ARG A 284 -85.41 23.54 -3.96
CA ARG A 284 -84.58 24.17 -2.91
C ARG A 284 -83.51 23.23 -2.37
N ILE A 285 -83.88 21.98 -2.13
CA ILE A 285 -82.91 20.98 -1.69
C ILE A 285 -81.90 20.64 -2.78
N ILE A 286 -82.30 20.68 -4.06
CA ILE A 286 -81.36 20.51 -5.18
C ILE A 286 -80.32 21.63 -5.19
N VAL A 287 -80.73 22.90 -5.02
CA VAL A 287 -79.81 24.05 -4.96
C VAL A 287 -78.80 23.88 -3.82
N LEU A 288 -79.26 23.61 -2.60
CA LEU A 288 -78.36 23.44 -1.45
C LEU A 288 -77.38 22.28 -1.64
N LEU A 289 -77.85 21.14 -2.15
CA LEU A 289 -76.97 19.99 -2.40
C LEU A 289 -75.98 20.26 -3.53
N GLN A 290 -76.38 20.96 -4.60
CA GLN A 290 -75.47 21.39 -5.68
C GLN A 290 -74.39 22.35 -5.17
N GLU A 291 -74.77 23.31 -4.33
CA GLU A 291 -73.84 24.25 -3.71
C GLU A 291 -72.85 23.55 -2.77
N ILE A 292 -73.31 22.57 -1.99
CA ILE A 292 -72.42 21.72 -1.16
C ILE A 292 -71.45 20.94 -2.07
N CYS A 293 -71.93 20.38 -3.19
CA CYS A 293 -71.06 19.70 -4.16
C CYS A 293 -70.00 20.65 -4.73
N ASN A 294 -70.37 21.88 -5.07
CA ASN A 294 -69.44 22.88 -5.60
C ASN A 294 -68.37 23.25 -4.58
N LEU A 295 -68.75 23.44 -3.31
CA LEU A 295 -67.80 23.68 -2.22
C LEU A 295 -66.82 22.52 -2.07
N LEU A 296 -67.30 21.27 -2.10
CA LEU A 296 -66.42 20.09 -2.01
C LEU A 296 -65.44 20.02 -3.19
N ILE A 297 -65.87 20.34 -4.41
CA ILE A 297 -65.00 20.41 -5.60
C ILE A 297 -63.94 21.50 -5.41
N GLU A 298 -64.33 22.68 -4.96
CA GLU A 298 -63.42 23.81 -4.75
C GLU A 298 -62.37 23.48 -3.68
N GLN A 299 -62.79 22.98 -2.52
CA GLN A 299 -61.88 22.59 -1.45
C GLN A 299 -60.95 21.44 -1.87
N CYS A 300 -61.45 20.48 -2.65
CA CYS A 300 -60.61 19.42 -3.24
C CYS A 300 -59.52 19.98 -4.17
N ARG A 301 -59.85 20.97 -5.02
CA ARG A 301 -58.87 21.63 -5.91
C ARG A 301 -57.81 22.41 -5.14
N HIS A 302 -58.14 22.93 -3.95
CA HIS A 302 -57.16 23.57 -3.07
C HIS A 302 -56.28 22.54 -2.35
N TYR A 303 -56.86 21.40 -1.95
CA TYR A 303 -56.15 20.28 -1.34
C TYR A 303 -55.22 19.55 -2.32
N LEU A 304 -55.62 19.46 -3.59
CA LEU A 304 -54.85 18.86 -4.69
C LEU A 304 -54.44 19.93 -5.71
N PRO A 305 -53.41 20.75 -5.45
CA PRO A 305 -52.93 21.71 -6.45
C PRO A 305 -52.31 20.97 -7.66
N SER A 306 -52.80 21.25 -8.87
CA SER A 306 -52.34 20.58 -10.11
C SER A 306 -50.84 20.77 -10.40
N GLU A 307 -50.23 21.87 -9.95
CA GLU A 307 -48.80 22.14 -10.19
C GLU A 307 -47.86 21.25 -9.37
N ASP A 308 -48.30 20.80 -8.20
CA ASP A 308 -47.51 20.01 -7.27
C ASP A 308 -47.82 18.51 -7.37
N LEU A 309 -48.99 18.15 -7.92
CA LEU A 309 -49.46 16.77 -8.01
C LEU A 309 -48.45 15.82 -8.69
N PHE A 310 -47.81 16.27 -9.78
CA PHE A 310 -46.82 15.48 -10.52
C PHE A 310 -45.36 15.78 -10.16
N LYS A 311 -45.12 16.73 -9.25
CA LYS A 311 -43.77 17.11 -8.77
C LYS A 311 -43.48 16.62 -7.35
N GLY A 312 -44.52 16.34 -6.57
CA GLY A 312 -44.43 15.74 -5.24
C GLY A 312 -44.06 14.27 -5.28
N GLU A 313 -43.93 13.66 -4.10
CA GLU A 313 -43.72 12.21 -3.98
C GLU A 313 -45.00 11.47 -4.41
N LEU A 314 -44.84 10.39 -5.18
CA LEU A 314 -45.97 9.63 -5.74
C LEU A 314 -46.87 9.02 -4.67
N ASP A 315 -46.28 8.52 -3.58
CA ASP A 315 -47.01 7.89 -2.48
C ASP A 315 -47.90 8.89 -1.75
N GLU A 316 -47.35 10.06 -1.40
CA GLU A 316 -48.10 11.15 -0.76
C GLU A 316 -49.21 11.68 -1.67
N SER A 317 -48.92 11.83 -2.97
CA SER A 317 -49.89 12.31 -3.96
C SER A 317 -51.03 11.33 -4.16
N LEU A 318 -50.74 10.03 -4.23
CA LEU A 318 -51.75 8.98 -4.34
C LEU A 318 -52.63 8.89 -3.09
N GLU A 319 -52.04 8.98 -1.88
CA GLU A 319 -52.81 9.01 -0.63
C GLU A 319 -53.78 10.20 -0.57
N LYS A 320 -53.34 11.39 -0.99
CA LYS A 320 -54.20 12.58 -1.08
C LYS A 320 -55.33 12.40 -2.11
N ILE A 321 -55.03 11.83 -3.28
CA ILE A 321 -56.04 11.51 -4.31
C ILE A 321 -57.10 10.53 -3.76
N GLN A 322 -56.65 9.47 -3.07
CA GLN A 322 -57.53 8.46 -2.47
C GLN A 322 -58.37 9.03 -1.33
N ALA A 323 -57.79 9.87 -0.47
CA ALA A 323 -58.51 10.59 0.57
C ALA A 323 -59.59 11.49 -0.04
N ALA A 324 -59.27 12.20 -1.13
CA ALA A 324 -60.23 13.05 -1.82
C ALA A 324 -61.41 12.25 -2.39
N LEU A 325 -61.15 11.14 -3.09
CA LEU A 325 -62.20 10.25 -3.58
C LEU A 325 -63.06 9.70 -2.44
N LYS A 326 -62.44 9.34 -1.31
CA LYS A 326 -63.13 8.85 -0.11
C LYS A 326 -64.10 9.88 0.47
N VAL A 327 -63.74 11.17 0.48
CA VAL A 327 -64.64 12.24 0.95
C VAL A 327 -65.88 12.31 0.07
N PHE A 328 -65.70 12.30 -1.26
CA PHE A 328 -66.83 12.33 -2.20
C PHE A 328 -67.70 11.06 -2.13
N THR A 329 -67.10 9.87 -2.00
CA THR A 329 -67.86 8.62 -1.86
C THR A 329 -68.63 8.58 -0.55
N VAL A 330 -68.03 8.97 0.58
CA VAL A 330 -68.74 9.03 1.87
C VAL A 330 -69.89 10.04 1.84
N PHE A 331 -69.74 11.18 1.15
CA PHE A 331 -70.84 12.13 0.97
C PHE A 331 -71.99 11.52 0.15
N LYS A 332 -71.70 10.82 -0.95
CA LYS A 332 -72.69 10.14 -1.79
C LYS A 332 -73.35 8.96 -1.10
N ASP A 333 -72.58 8.15 -0.36
CA ASP A 333 -73.09 7.05 0.45
C ASP A 333 -73.97 7.57 1.60
N SER A 334 -73.56 8.67 2.24
CA SER A 334 -74.39 9.35 3.25
C SER A 334 -75.69 9.88 2.65
N TYR A 335 -75.65 10.41 1.43
CA TYR A 335 -76.87 10.81 0.72
C TYR A 335 -77.80 9.61 0.47
N GLU A 336 -77.29 8.50 -0.06
CA GLU A 336 -78.11 7.32 -0.36
C GLU A 336 -78.64 6.63 0.91
N ASP A 337 -77.83 6.50 1.96
CA ASP A 337 -78.26 5.96 3.26
C ASP A 337 -79.37 6.81 3.90
N ARG A 338 -79.20 8.14 3.90
CA ARG A 338 -80.20 9.05 4.45
C ARG A 338 -81.45 9.15 3.60
N ARG A 339 -81.33 9.04 2.28
CA ARG A 339 -82.46 8.95 1.35
C ARG A 339 -83.27 7.68 1.59
N ALA A 340 -82.61 6.53 1.76
CA ALA A 340 -83.27 5.26 2.06
C ALA A 340 -83.97 5.28 3.43
N ASN A 341 -83.37 5.95 4.42
CA ASN A 341 -83.88 6.07 5.78
C ASN A 341 -84.73 7.33 6.02
N MET A 342 -85.10 8.08 4.98
CA MET A 342 -85.78 9.38 5.13
C MET A 342 -87.10 9.30 5.92
N ARG A 343 -87.76 8.14 5.89
CA ARG A 343 -89.00 7.86 6.65
C ARG A 343 -88.82 7.92 8.18
N THR A 344 -87.61 7.73 8.70
CA THR A 344 -87.36 7.72 10.16
C THR A 344 -87.35 9.12 10.77
N TYR A 345 -87.15 10.17 9.95
CA TYR A 345 -87.11 11.57 10.39
C TYR A 345 -88.51 12.16 10.63
N PHE A 346 -89.55 11.48 10.14
CA PHE A 346 -90.94 11.85 10.36
C PHE A 346 -91.46 10.96 11.49
N GLU A 347 -91.55 11.49 12.71
CA GLU A 347 -92.13 10.78 13.85
C GLU A 347 -93.54 10.29 13.49
N ASN A 348 -93.74 8.96 13.49
CA ASN A 348 -95.00 8.22 13.29
C ASN A 348 -96.25 9.09 13.11
N GLY A 349 -96.78 9.13 11.88
CA GLY A 349 -97.91 9.96 11.46
C GLY A 349 -99.09 10.05 12.42
N GLN A 350 -99.06 11.02 13.34
CA GLN A 350 -100.19 11.39 14.19
C GLN A 350 -101.00 12.57 13.64
N ASN A 351 -100.51 13.26 12.59
CA ASN A 351 -101.21 14.41 11.99
C ASN A 351 -101.65 14.21 10.52
N GLY A 352 -101.54 13.00 9.95
CA GLY A 352 -102.09 12.70 8.63
C GLY A 352 -101.42 13.41 7.44
N GLU A 353 -100.27 14.07 7.62
CA GLU A 353 -99.48 14.61 6.52
C GLU A 353 -98.63 13.49 5.87
N ALA A 354 -98.70 13.39 4.54
CA ALA A 354 -97.93 12.42 3.76
C ALA A 354 -96.43 12.73 3.86
N VAL A 355 -95.62 11.69 4.11
CA VAL A 355 -94.16 11.78 4.11
C VAL A 355 -93.70 12.26 2.73
N ARG A 356 -92.98 13.38 2.66
CA ARG A 356 -92.40 13.91 1.43
C ARG A 356 -90.98 13.37 1.27
N GLU A 357 -90.82 12.43 0.34
CA GLU A 357 -89.51 11.89 -0.03
C GLU A 357 -88.82 12.80 -1.06
N TRP A 358 -87.52 12.61 -1.28
CA TRP A 358 -86.77 13.29 -2.33
C TRP A 358 -87.12 12.72 -3.72
N GLU A 359 -88.14 13.30 -4.34
CA GLU A 359 -88.64 12.95 -5.69
C GLU A 359 -87.95 13.76 -6.79
N PHE A 360 -86.64 13.59 -6.97
CA PHE A 360 -85.89 14.18 -8.08
C PHE A 360 -84.78 13.24 -8.57
N ASN A 361 -84.31 13.42 -9.81
CA ASN A 361 -83.19 12.64 -10.36
C ASN A 361 -81.88 13.11 -9.70
N PRO A 362 -81.10 12.22 -9.03
CA PRO A 362 -79.82 12.57 -8.41
C PRO A 362 -78.81 13.21 -9.37
N GLN A 363 -78.91 12.95 -10.67
CA GLN A 363 -78.07 13.61 -11.68
C GLN A 363 -78.21 15.13 -11.69
N LEU A 364 -79.37 15.66 -11.29
CA LEU A 364 -79.55 17.11 -11.16
C LEU A 364 -78.62 17.68 -10.08
N VAL A 365 -78.27 16.93 -9.06
CA VAL A 365 -77.35 17.35 -7.99
C VAL A 365 -75.91 17.01 -8.33
N PHE A 366 -75.65 15.76 -8.74
CA PHE A 366 -74.31 15.19 -8.76
C PHE A 366 -73.60 15.21 -10.11
N ALA A 367 -74.21 15.59 -11.24
CA ALA A 367 -73.59 15.45 -12.57
C ALA A 367 -72.17 16.04 -12.69
N ARG A 368 -71.95 17.25 -12.13
CA ARG A 368 -70.63 17.91 -12.12
C ARG A 368 -69.66 17.19 -11.18
N MET A 369 -70.11 16.85 -9.98
CA MET A 369 -69.30 16.12 -9.00
C MET A 369 -68.89 14.74 -9.53
N ASP A 370 -69.80 14.01 -10.16
CA ASP A 370 -69.55 12.69 -10.76
C ASP A 370 -68.51 12.78 -11.88
N SER A 371 -68.56 13.84 -12.70
CA SER A 371 -67.57 14.08 -13.77
C SER A 371 -66.20 14.42 -13.19
N PHE A 372 -66.16 15.24 -12.14
CA PHE A 372 -64.92 15.56 -11.41
C PHE A 372 -64.33 14.34 -10.70
N MET A 373 -65.16 13.55 -10.01
CA MET A 373 -64.76 12.28 -9.38
C MET A 373 -64.20 11.31 -10.41
N ALA A 374 -64.78 11.21 -11.61
CA ALA A 374 -64.26 10.36 -12.68
C ALA A 374 -62.85 10.81 -13.14
N ARG A 375 -62.58 12.12 -13.18
CA ARG A 375 -61.23 12.63 -13.45
C ARG A 375 -60.25 12.30 -12.31
N ILE A 376 -60.65 12.45 -11.05
CA ILE A 376 -59.81 12.06 -9.91
C ILE A 376 -59.57 10.54 -9.90
N GLN A 377 -60.56 9.71 -10.25
CA GLN A 377 -60.39 8.27 -10.41
C GLN A 377 -59.39 7.92 -11.53
N THR A 378 -59.39 8.70 -12.61
CA THR A 378 -58.41 8.56 -13.70
C THR A 378 -57.00 8.86 -13.21
N LEU A 379 -56.83 9.89 -12.38
CA LEU A 379 -55.57 10.22 -11.72
C LEU A 379 -55.16 9.13 -10.71
N GLU A 380 -56.11 8.59 -9.92
CA GLU A 380 -55.83 7.46 -9.02
C GLU A 380 -55.27 6.26 -9.80
N ASN A 381 -55.90 5.91 -10.92
CA ASN A 381 -55.43 4.81 -11.77
C ASN A 381 -54.04 5.08 -12.36
N LEU A 382 -53.78 6.32 -12.80
CA LEU A 382 -52.48 6.76 -13.32
C LEU A 382 -51.37 6.63 -12.26
N PHE A 383 -51.60 7.18 -11.06
CA PHE A 383 -50.63 7.18 -9.96
C PHE A 383 -50.46 5.79 -9.35
N SER A 384 -51.52 5.00 -9.22
CA SER A 384 -51.44 3.59 -8.78
C SER A 384 -50.61 2.75 -9.76
N THR A 385 -50.85 2.92 -11.07
CA THR A 385 -50.03 2.27 -12.10
C THR A 385 -48.57 2.73 -12.01
N ALA A 386 -48.33 4.03 -11.81
CA ALA A 386 -46.98 4.56 -11.66
C ALA A 386 -46.27 3.99 -10.43
N GLN A 387 -46.94 3.94 -9.28
CA GLN A 387 -46.39 3.35 -8.05
C GLN A 387 -45.99 1.88 -8.24
N GLU A 388 -46.77 1.10 -8.99
CA GLU A 388 -46.42 -0.29 -9.32
C GLU A 388 -45.19 -0.37 -10.24
N PHE A 389 -45.14 0.43 -11.30
CA PHE A 389 -44.02 0.43 -12.24
C PHE A 389 -42.73 1.02 -11.66
N MET A 390 -42.82 1.91 -10.66
CA MET A 390 -41.65 2.38 -9.91
C MET A 390 -40.94 1.25 -9.15
N LYS A 391 -41.62 0.15 -8.84
CA LYS A 391 -40.99 -1.02 -8.21
C LYS A 391 -39.99 -1.71 -9.14
N LEU A 392 -40.13 -1.57 -10.46
CA LEU A 392 -39.26 -2.18 -11.46
C LEU A 392 -37.80 -1.73 -11.34
N GLU A 393 -37.55 -0.53 -10.80
CA GLU A 393 -36.19 0.00 -10.56
C GLU A 393 -35.33 -0.98 -9.74
N LYS A 394 -35.95 -1.66 -8.78
CA LYS A 394 -35.28 -2.54 -7.81
C LYS A 394 -35.39 -4.02 -8.14
N ILE A 395 -36.04 -4.38 -9.25
CA ILE A 395 -36.22 -5.78 -9.63
C ILE A 395 -34.95 -6.30 -10.28
N GLU A 396 -34.29 -7.21 -9.58
CA GLU A 396 -33.15 -7.94 -10.10
C GLU A 396 -33.43 -9.45 -10.17
N PHE A 397 -33.19 -10.03 -11.34
CA PHE A 397 -33.28 -11.47 -11.55
C PHE A 397 -31.96 -12.12 -11.21
N THR A 398 -32.03 -13.15 -10.38
CA THR A 398 -30.89 -14.02 -10.08
C THR A 398 -31.01 -15.28 -10.93
N GLY A 399 -29.88 -15.85 -11.37
CA GLY A 399 -29.85 -17.05 -12.22
C GLY A 399 -28.95 -16.90 -13.45
N ILE A 400 -28.94 -17.92 -14.30
CA ILE A 400 -28.04 -17.99 -15.47
C ILE A 400 -28.42 -16.91 -16.49
N LYS A 401 -29.72 -16.66 -16.66
CA LYS A 401 -30.24 -15.59 -17.52
C LYS A 401 -30.53 -14.28 -16.78
N GLY A 402 -30.29 -14.24 -15.46
CA GLY A 402 -30.69 -13.14 -14.59
C GLY A 402 -30.22 -11.76 -15.06
N ASN A 403 -28.93 -11.61 -15.38
CA ASN A 403 -28.35 -10.34 -15.82
C ASN A 403 -29.02 -9.79 -17.10
N ILE A 404 -29.30 -10.65 -18.09
CA ILE A 404 -29.94 -10.22 -19.34
C ILE A 404 -31.38 -9.78 -19.09
N LEU A 405 -32.13 -10.53 -18.27
CA LEU A 405 -33.51 -10.19 -17.93
C LEU A 405 -33.60 -8.91 -17.08
N SER A 406 -32.65 -8.70 -16.16
CA SER A 406 -32.54 -7.47 -15.37
C SER A 406 -32.27 -6.25 -16.24
N GLN A 407 -31.36 -6.37 -17.23
CA GLN A 407 -31.12 -5.29 -18.18
C GLN A 407 -32.36 -4.96 -19.02
N GLN A 408 -33.16 -5.97 -19.38
CA GLN A 408 -34.43 -5.75 -20.09
C GLN A 408 -35.46 -5.01 -19.22
N VAL A 409 -35.59 -5.38 -17.94
CA VAL A 409 -36.49 -4.68 -17.01
C VAL A 409 -36.02 -3.27 -16.71
N ALA A 410 -34.70 -3.04 -16.55
CA ALA A 410 -34.15 -1.70 -16.37
C ALA A 410 -34.40 -0.81 -17.59
N ALA A 411 -34.28 -1.36 -18.81
CA ALA A 411 -34.63 -0.62 -20.03
C ALA A 411 -36.12 -0.26 -20.09
N MET A 412 -36.99 -1.19 -19.71
CA MET A 412 -38.44 -0.95 -19.61
C MET A 412 -38.82 0.06 -18.53
N PHE A 413 -38.10 0.08 -17.41
CA PHE A 413 -38.29 1.08 -16.37
C PHE A 413 -37.95 2.48 -16.87
N ASN A 414 -36.83 2.65 -17.57
CA ASN A 414 -36.47 3.94 -18.18
C ASN A 414 -37.53 4.39 -19.23
N GLU A 415 -37.99 3.46 -20.06
CA GLU A 415 -39.08 3.70 -21.02
C GLU A 415 -40.36 4.17 -20.32
N PHE A 416 -40.74 3.53 -19.21
CA PHE A 416 -41.87 3.96 -18.37
C PHE A 416 -41.66 5.37 -17.80
N CYS A 417 -40.48 5.68 -17.26
CA CYS A 417 -40.17 7.02 -16.74
C CYS A 417 -40.34 8.11 -17.80
N ASP A 418 -39.91 7.85 -19.03
CA ASP A 418 -40.06 8.80 -20.15
C ASP A 418 -41.55 9.03 -20.51
N ILE A 419 -42.37 7.96 -20.49
CA ILE A 419 -43.82 8.06 -20.74
C ILE A 419 -44.50 8.83 -19.61
N PHE A 420 -44.17 8.55 -18.34
CA PHE A 420 -44.78 9.22 -17.18
C PHE A 420 -44.39 10.71 -17.10
N LYS A 421 -43.15 11.06 -17.49
CA LYS A 421 -42.65 12.43 -17.46
C LYS A 421 -43.48 13.42 -18.30
N VAL A 422 -44.18 12.94 -19.32
CA VAL A 422 -45.08 13.76 -20.16
C VAL A 422 -46.09 14.51 -19.29
N PHE A 423 -46.64 13.88 -18.25
CA PHE A 423 -47.63 14.51 -17.36
C PHE A 423 -47.03 15.60 -16.46
N SER A 424 -45.73 15.54 -16.14
CA SER A 424 -45.02 16.57 -15.35
C SER A 424 -44.59 17.78 -16.19
N ASP A 425 -44.33 17.59 -17.48
CA ASP A 425 -43.78 18.62 -18.37
C ASP A 425 -44.85 19.50 -19.04
N ARG A 426 -46.14 19.10 -18.99
CA ARG A 426 -47.27 19.81 -19.61
C ARG A 426 -47.87 20.86 -18.66
N SER A 427 -48.52 21.88 -19.24
CA SER A 427 -49.06 23.04 -18.51
C SER A 427 -50.59 23.02 -18.36
N TYR A 428 -51.27 21.92 -18.69
CA TYR A 428 -52.71 21.80 -18.48
C TYR A 428 -53.05 21.52 -17.01
N ASP A 429 -54.28 21.82 -16.60
CA ASP A 429 -54.81 21.48 -15.27
C ASP A 429 -55.35 20.05 -15.28
N ALA A 430 -54.65 19.13 -14.60
CA ALA A 430 -55.03 17.71 -14.60
C ALA A 430 -56.37 17.43 -13.90
N LEU A 431 -56.84 18.35 -13.06
CA LEU A 431 -58.12 18.25 -12.35
C LEU A 431 -59.29 18.87 -13.13
N ASP A 432 -59.02 19.52 -14.27
CA ASP A 432 -60.09 20.01 -15.14
C ASP A 432 -60.73 18.84 -15.91
N HIS A 433 -61.99 18.55 -15.60
CA HIS A 433 -62.74 17.48 -16.27
C HIS A 433 -63.17 17.84 -17.69
N GLU A 434 -63.11 19.12 -18.08
CA GLU A 434 -63.46 19.59 -19.43
C GLU A 434 -62.27 19.54 -20.40
N ASP A 435 -61.04 19.36 -19.90
CA ASP A 435 -59.85 19.31 -20.74
C ASP A 435 -59.71 17.96 -21.48
N GLU A 436 -59.71 18.02 -22.81
CA GLU A 436 -59.52 16.88 -23.70
C GLU A 436 -58.03 16.52 -23.91
N GLU A 437 -57.08 17.42 -23.67
CA GLU A 437 -55.65 17.17 -23.90
C GLU A 437 -55.12 16.11 -22.92
N PHE A 438 -55.39 16.27 -21.62
CA PHE A 438 -55.07 15.27 -20.60
C PHE A 438 -55.66 13.89 -20.94
N GLN A 439 -56.91 13.84 -21.42
CA GLN A 439 -57.57 12.58 -21.73
C GLN A 439 -56.89 11.82 -22.88
N ARG A 440 -56.33 12.54 -23.87
CA ARG A 440 -55.57 11.93 -24.97
C ARG A 440 -54.24 11.37 -24.47
N ASP A 441 -53.49 12.16 -23.71
CA ASP A 441 -52.20 11.74 -23.15
C ASP A 441 -52.39 10.54 -22.19
N TYR A 442 -53.47 10.50 -21.40
CA TYR A 442 -53.83 9.36 -20.56
C TYR A 442 -54.15 8.09 -21.38
N ASN A 443 -54.90 8.20 -22.48
CA ASN A 443 -55.18 7.06 -23.34
C ASN A 443 -53.90 6.51 -24.00
N ASP A 444 -52.99 7.39 -24.43
CA ASP A 444 -51.69 7.00 -24.97
C ASP A 444 -50.83 6.32 -23.89
N PHE A 445 -50.83 6.82 -22.66
CA PHE A 445 -50.21 6.16 -21.51
C PHE A 445 -50.75 4.74 -21.31
N CYS A 446 -52.07 4.55 -21.28
CA CYS A 446 -52.67 3.22 -21.13
C CYS A 446 -52.23 2.23 -22.22
N ASN A 447 -52.12 2.68 -23.47
CA ASN A 447 -51.66 1.84 -24.58
C ASN A 447 -50.21 1.38 -24.39
N HIS A 448 -49.32 2.27 -23.93
CA HIS A 448 -47.92 1.91 -23.66
C HIS A 448 -47.79 1.00 -22.43
N ILE A 449 -48.57 1.24 -21.37
CA ILE A 449 -48.60 0.37 -20.19
C ILE A 449 -49.02 -1.05 -20.56
N ALA A 450 -50.01 -1.22 -21.45
CA ALA A 450 -50.42 -2.53 -21.92
C ALA A 450 -49.29 -3.29 -22.66
N ASP A 451 -48.47 -2.59 -23.48
CA ASP A 451 -47.28 -3.19 -24.12
C ASP A 451 -46.23 -3.60 -23.08
N LEU A 452 -45.95 -2.72 -22.12
CA LEU A 452 -45.01 -3.02 -21.04
C LEU A 452 -45.48 -4.21 -20.19
N ASP A 453 -46.77 -4.33 -19.90
CA ASP A 453 -47.33 -5.47 -19.17
C ASP A 453 -47.14 -6.80 -19.93
N HIS A 454 -47.37 -6.83 -21.24
CA HIS A 454 -47.11 -8.01 -22.07
C HIS A 454 -45.62 -8.39 -22.09
N ARG A 455 -44.73 -7.39 -22.18
CA ARG A 455 -43.28 -7.63 -22.13
C ARG A 455 -42.84 -8.14 -20.76
N LEU A 456 -43.38 -7.59 -19.66
CA LEU A 456 -43.11 -8.05 -18.30
C LEU A 456 -43.62 -9.47 -18.07
N GLY A 457 -44.85 -9.80 -18.53
CA GLY A 457 -45.41 -11.15 -18.45
C GLY A 457 -44.54 -12.18 -19.18
N SER A 458 -44.01 -11.82 -20.35
CA SER A 458 -43.06 -12.66 -21.10
C SER A 458 -41.73 -12.85 -20.36
N ILE A 459 -41.17 -11.79 -19.78
CA ILE A 459 -39.94 -11.85 -18.98
C ILE A 459 -40.14 -12.73 -17.75
N LEU A 460 -41.24 -12.55 -17.02
CA LEU A 460 -41.61 -13.37 -15.87
C LEU A 460 -41.71 -14.85 -16.24
N CYS A 461 -42.39 -15.19 -17.34
CA CYS A 461 -42.50 -16.57 -17.80
C CYS A 461 -41.12 -17.19 -18.13
N ARG A 462 -40.23 -16.42 -18.76
CA ARG A 462 -38.85 -16.85 -19.06
C ARG A 462 -38.01 -17.01 -17.80
N ALA A 463 -38.16 -16.12 -16.83
CA ALA A 463 -37.48 -16.19 -15.54
C ALA A 463 -37.95 -17.44 -14.77
N PHE A 464 -39.25 -17.72 -14.76
CA PHE A 464 -39.83 -18.89 -14.11
C PHE A 464 -39.29 -20.21 -14.71
N ASP A 465 -39.14 -20.27 -16.04
CA ASP A 465 -38.57 -21.44 -16.71
C ASP A 465 -37.07 -21.64 -16.42
N ASP A 466 -36.35 -20.61 -15.97
CA ASP A 466 -34.92 -20.68 -15.57
C ASP A 466 -34.76 -21.06 -14.08
N CYS A 467 -35.83 -21.08 -13.28
CA CYS A 467 -35.76 -21.39 -11.85
C CYS A 467 -35.35 -22.85 -11.59
N SER A 468 -34.39 -23.05 -10.70
CA SER A 468 -33.80 -24.38 -10.42
C SER A 468 -34.66 -25.29 -9.53
N GLY A 469 -35.62 -24.74 -8.78
CA GLY A 469 -36.45 -25.49 -7.83
C GLY A 469 -37.55 -24.65 -7.21
N THR A 470 -38.38 -25.27 -6.37
CA THR A 470 -39.62 -24.67 -5.84
C THR A 470 -39.38 -23.36 -5.08
N GLU A 471 -38.34 -23.29 -4.24
CA GLU A 471 -38.01 -22.07 -3.48
C GLU A 471 -37.61 -20.89 -4.39
N ALA A 472 -36.85 -21.17 -5.47
CA ALA A 472 -36.47 -20.12 -6.43
C ALA A 472 -37.69 -19.59 -7.19
N CYS A 473 -38.64 -20.47 -7.52
CA CYS A 473 -39.91 -20.06 -8.12
C CYS A 473 -40.71 -19.14 -7.18
N PHE A 474 -40.82 -19.49 -5.90
CA PHE A 474 -41.52 -18.63 -4.92
C PHE A 474 -40.82 -17.29 -4.72
N LYS A 475 -39.48 -17.27 -4.62
CA LYS A 475 -38.73 -16.01 -4.58
C LYS A 475 -38.98 -15.12 -5.79
N LEU A 476 -39.06 -15.70 -7.00
CA LEU A 476 -39.41 -14.96 -8.20
C LEU A 476 -40.83 -14.36 -8.10
N LEU A 477 -41.79 -15.13 -7.56
CA LEU A 477 -43.14 -14.63 -7.34
C LEU A 477 -43.15 -13.48 -6.33
N ASP A 478 -42.40 -13.59 -5.24
CA ASP A 478 -42.28 -12.55 -4.22
C ASP A 478 -41.62 -11.28 -4.77
N ILE A 479 -40.62 -11.41 -5.64
CA ILE A 479 -39.94 -10.27 -6.30
C ILE A 479 -40.92 -9.47 -7.16
N PHE A 480 -41.79 -10.13 -7.91
CA PHE A 480 -42.83 -9.43 -8.69
C PHE A 480 -43.97 -8.92 -7.81
N GLY A 481 -44.30 -9.63 -6.71
CA GLY A 481 -45.27 -9.19 -5.73
C GLY A 481 -46.60 -8.75 -6.34
N SER A 482 -46.99 -7.50 -6.15
CA SER A 482 -48.26 -6.95 -6.68
C SER A 482 -48.31 -6.86 -8.21
N LEU A 483 -47.16 -6.87 -8.91
CA LEU A 483 -47.13 -6.84 -10.38
C LEU A 483 -47.75 -8.12 -10.99
N LEU A 484 -47.76 -9.24 -10.25
CA LEU A 484 -48.43 -10.48 -10.67
C LEU A 484 -49.95 -10.34 -10.71
N GLU A 485 -50.52 -9.44 -9.93
CA GLU A 485 -51.97 -9.23 -9.89
C GLU A 485 -52.47 -8.36 -11.03
N ARG A 486 -51.56 -7.72 -11.78
CA ARG A 486 -51.91 -6.97 -12.98
C ARG A 486 -52.55 -7.90 -14.00
N PRO A 487 -53.69 -7.53 -14.60
CA PRO A 487 -54.56 -8.47 -15.32
C PRO A 487 -53.87 -9.15 -16.52
N VAL A 488 -53.03 -8.41 -17.26
CA VAL A 488 -52.29 -8.94 -18.41
C VAL A 488 -51.22 -9.94 -17.96
N ILE A 489 -50.41 -9.57 -16.96
CA ILE A 489 -49.34 -10.41 -16.42
C ILE A 489 -49.93 -11.67 -15.78
N LYS A 490 -51.00 -11.52 -14.99
CA LYS A 490 -51.74 -12.63 -14.36
C LYS A 490 -52.21 -13.65 -15.38
N HIS A 491 -52.80 -13.18 -16.48
CA HIS A 491 -53.29 -14.05 -17.54
C HIS A 491 -52.15 -14.79 -18.25
N GLU A 492 -51.04 -14.11 -18.55
CA GLU A 492 -49.88 -14.76 -19.16
C GLU A 492 -49.23 -15.80 -18.24
N PHE A 493 -49.18 -15.53 -16.93
CA PHE A 493 -48.53 -16.41 -15.95
C PHE A 493 -49.41 -17.59 -15.49
N GLU A 494 -50.73 -17.54 -15.69
CA GLU A 494 -51.72 -18.50 -15.17
C GLU A 494 -51.34 -19.98 -15.43
N HIS A 495 -50.83 -20.27 -16.63
CA HIS A 495 -50.44 -21.62 -17.05
C HIS A 495 -49.17 -22.16 -16.35
N LYS A 496 -48.43 -21.34 -15.62
CA LYS A 496 -47.21 -21.72 -14.87
C LYS A 496 -47.51 -22.27 -13.47
N TYR A 497 -48.63 -21.92 -12.84
CA TYR A 497 -49.00 -22.45 -11.51
C TYR A 497 -49.12 -23.99 -11.44
N PRO A 498 -49.71 -24.69 -12.44
CA PRO A 498 -49.66 -26.15 -12.49
C PRO A 498 -48.24 -26.72 -12.62
N VAL A 499 -47.33 -26.02 -13.31
CA VAL A 499 -45.92 -26.42 -13.43
C VAL A 499 -45.22 -26.31 -12.08
N LEU A 500 -45.49 -25.25 -11.31
CA LEU A 500 -44.99 -25.08 -9.94
C LEU A 500 -45.38 -26.25 -9.03
N LEU A 501 -46.63 -26.72 -9.11
CA LEU A 501 -47.10 -27.89 -8.37
C LEU A 501 -46.31 -29.17 -8.73
N ARG A 502 -46.02 -29.38 -10.01
CA ARG A 502 -45.22 -30.54 -10.47
C ARG A 502 -43.75 -30.47 -10.02
N ILE A 503 -43.17 -29.26 -9.98
CA ILE A 503 -41.81 -29.07 -9.44
C ILE A 503 -41.79 -29.44 -7.96
N PHE A 504 -42.81 -29.01 -7.19
CA PHE A 504 -42.93 -29.36 -5.78
C PHE A 504 -43.16 -30.87 -5.56
N ASP A 505 -43.97 -31.53 -6.40
CA ASP A 505 -44.18 -32.99 -6.34
C ASP A 505 -42.86 -33.77 -6.51
N ARG A 506 -42.02 -33.35 -7.46
CA ARG A 506 -40.68 -33.92 -7.68
C ARG A 506 -39.75 -33.65 -6.50
N ASP A 507 -39.84 -32.49 -5.87
CA ASP A 507 -39.07 -32.16 -4.67
C ASP A 507 -39.47 -33.07 -3.49
N LEU A 508 -40.75 -33.41 -3.35
CA LEU A 508 -41.23 -34.39 -2.37
C LEU A 508 -40.72 -35.81 -2.67
N ASP A 509 -40.67 -36.24 -3.93
CA ASP A 509 -40.07 -37.53 -4.31
C ASP A 509 -38.59 -37.59 -3.97
N THR A 510 -37.88 -36.50 -4.25
CA THR A 510 -36.46 -36.37 -3.92
C THR A 510 -36.24 -36.45 -2.40
N ALA A 511 -37.08 -35.77 -1.62
CA ALA A 511 -37.03 -35.86 -0.16
C ALA A 511 -37.28 -37.28 0.35
N LYS A 512 -38.23 -38.00 -0.26
CA LYS A 512 -38.50 -39.40 0.08
C LYS A 512 -37.33 -40.32 -0.26
N ALA A 513 -36.69 -40.13 -1.42
CA ALA A 513 -35.51 -40.89 -1.81
C ALA A 513 -34.34 -40.68 -0.83
N ILE A 514 -34.10 -39.44 -0.39
CA ILE A 514 -33.08 -39.12 0.63
C ILE A 514 -33.39 -39.83 1.96
N TYR A 515 -34.66 -39.84 2.37
CA TYR A 515 -35.08 -40.55 3.58
C TYR A 515 -34.84 -42.06 3.47
N ASP A 516 -35.21 -42.67 2.35
CA ASP A 516 -35.04 -44.12 2.15
C ASP A 516 -33.57 -44.55 2.10
N GLN A 517 -32.71 -43.74 1.48
CA GLN A 517 -31.26 -43.96 1.49
C GLN A 517 -30.68 -43.93 2.91
N GLN A 518 -31.10 -42.94 3.72
CA GLN A 518 -30.66 -42.86 5.11
C GLN A 518 -31.14 -44.07 5.93
N MET A 519 -32.39 -44.51 5.72
CA MET A 519 -32.93 -45.67 6.43
C MET A 519 -32.22 -46.98 6.06
N ALA A 520 -31.87 -47.15 4.77
CA ALA A 520 -31.08 -48.29 4.30
C ALA A 520 -29.69 -48.31 4.94
N TYR A 521 -29.01 -47.15 4.97
CA TYR A 521 -27.69 -47.02 5.60
C TYR A 521 -27.72 -47.37 7.09
N ILE A 522 -28.69 -46.84 7.85
CA ILE A 522 -28.84 -47.13 9.29
C ILE A 522 -29.04 -48.64 9.55
N ALA A 523 -29.72 -49.34 8.63
CA ALA A 523 -29.92 -50.77 8.73
C ALA A 523 -28.65 -51.58 8.45
N GLU A 524 -27.75 -51.11 7.58
CA GLU A 524 -26.48 -51.75 7.27
C GLU A 524 -25.42 -51.54 8.35
N THR A 525 -25.42 -50.37 9.02
CA THR A 525 -24.38 -49.98 9.99
C THR A 525 -24.82 -50.06 11.46
N ASP A 526 -25.72 -51.00 11.78
CA ASP A 526 -26.18 -51.30 13.16
C ASP A 526 -26.56 -50.05 13.98
N GLY A 527 -27.33 -49.14 13.37
CA GLY A 527 -27.85 -47.94 14.05
C GLY A 527 -27.05 -46.65 13.86
N ALA A 528 -25.87 -46.68 13.21
CA ALA A 528 -25.13 -45.47 12.87
C ALA A 528 -25.75 -44.74 11.66
N ALA A 529 -25.86 -43.42 11.72
CA ALA A 529 -26.43 -42.62 10.64
C ALA A 529 -25.39 -41.68 10.02
N VAL A 530 -25.60 -41.31 8.75
CA VAL A 530 -24.82 -40.25 8.12
C VAL A 530 -25.24 -38.91 8.75
N VAL A 531 -24.34 -38.32 9.53
CA VAL A 531 -24.54 -37.04 10.22
C VAL A 531 -23.50 -36.02 9.78
N ASN A 532 -23.77 -34.74 10.01
CA ASN A 532 -22.83 -33.67 9.70
C ASN A 532 -21.55 -33.79 10.54
N LYS A 533 -20.43 -33.28 10.00
CA LYS A 533 -19.15 -33.27 10.69
C LYS A 533 -19.28 -32.64 12.08
N ASN A 534 -18.63 -33.23 13.08
CA ASN A 534 -18.64 -32.79 14.47
C ASN A 534 -20.01 -32.82 15.19
N MET A 535 -21.05 -33.41 14.57
CA MET A 535 -22.30 -33.72 15.27
C MET A 535 -22.24 -35.11 15.91
N ALA A 536 -22.78 -35.22 17.11
CA ALA A 536 -23.00 -36.51 17.73
C ALA A 536 -24.17 -37.23 17.07
N GLN A 537 -24.22 -38.55 17.19
CA GLN A 537 -25.12 -39.40 16.41
C GLN A 537 -26.60 -39.02 16.60
N VAL A 538 -27.07 -38.85 17.83
CA VAL A 538 -28.50 -38.60 18.09
C VAL A 538 -28.91 -37.18 17.68
N SER A 539 -28.18 -36.17 18.16
CA SER A 539 -28.45 -34.77 17.78
C SER A 539 -28.30 -34.51 16.28
N GLY A 540 -27.36 -35.19 15.61
CA GLY A 540 -27.15 -35.12 14.17
C GLY A 540 -28.30 -35.75 13.37
N GLN A 541 -28.82 -36.90 13.80
CA GLN A 541 -29.98 -37.54 13.19
C GLN A 541 -31.23 -36.66 13.29
N LEU A 542 -31.51 -36.10 14.47
CA LEU A 542 -32.63 -35.17 14.68
C LEU A 542 -32.47 -33.89 13.84
N LYS A 543 -31.24 -33.36 13.72
CA LYS A 543 -30.97 -32.19 12.89
C LYS A 543 -31.15 -32.49 11.40
N TRP A 544 -30.71 -33.65 10.92
CA TRP A 544 -30.93 -34.10 9.55
C TRP A 544 -32.43 -34.20 9.22
N ALA A 545 -33.20 -34.84 10.09
CA ALA A 545 -34.65 -34.96 9.92
C ALA A 545 -35.33 -33.59 9.93
N LYS A 546 -34.91 -32.69 10.82
CA LYS A 546 -35.35 -31.28 10.83
C LYS A 546 -35.01 -30.54 9.54
N GLN A 547 -33.80 -30.71 8.99
CA GLN A 547 -33.41 -30.07 7.72
C GLN A 547 -34.26 -30.57 6.55
N LEU A 548 -34.53 -31.89 6.49
CA LEU A 548 -35.37 -32.47 5.46
C LEU A 548 -36.83 -32.02 5.60
N ARG A 549 -37.31 -31.85 6.84
CA ARG A 549 -38.61 -31.26 7.17
C ARG A 549 -38.70 -29.82 6.68
N GLU A 550 -37.75 -28.97 7.07
CA GLU A 550 -37.70 -27.55 6.68
C GLU A 550 -37.66 -27.39 5.15
N ARG A 551 -36.87 -28.23 4.44
CA ARG A 551 -36.76 -28.21 2.98
C ARG A 551 -38.10 -28.34 2.26
N ILE A 552 -39.03 -29.16 2.76
CA ILE A 552 -40.32 -29.40 2.11
C ILE A 552 -41.47 -28.60 2.74
N ASP A 553 -41.37 -28.25 4.03
CA ASP A 553 -42.40 -27.51 4.76
C ASP A 553 -42.39 -26.02 4.42
N ILE A 554 -41.23 -25.41 4.20
CA ILE A 554 -41.12 -23.99 3.83
C ILE A 554 -41.85 -23.73 2.51
N PRO A 555 -41.52 -24.40 1.39
CA PRO A 555 -42.24 -24.19 0.13
C PRO A 555 -43.74 -24.52 0.24
N LYS A 556 -44.11 -25.51 1.06
CA LYS A 556 -45.52 -25.87 1.29
C LYS A 556 -46.33 -24.73 1.90
N LYS A 557 -45.74 -23.93 2.77
CA LYS A 557 -46.39 -22.77 3.41
C LYS A 557 -46.66 -21.67 2.40
N GLU A 558 -45.74 -21.42 1.48
CA GLU A 558 -45.88 -20.37 0.46
C GLU A 558 -47.08 -20.61 -0.48
N PHE A 559 -47.44 -21.88 -0.73
CA PHE A 559 -48.66 -22.21 -1.49
C PHE A 559 -49.96 -21.68 -0.84
N ARG A 560 -49.97 -21.29 0.45
CA ARG A 560 -51.15 -20.68 1.09
C ARG A 560 -51.45 -19.28 0.57
N HIS A 561 -50.46 -18.61 0.02
CA HIS A 561 -50.58 -17.24 -0.49
C HIS A 561 -51.02 -17.20 -1.97
N ILE A 562 -51.16 -18.35 -2.64
CA ILE A 562 -51.63 -18.44 -4.03
C ILE A 562 -53.11 -18.82 -4.06
N ASP A 563 -53.97 -17.89 -4.48
CA ASP A 563 -55.39 -18.13 -4.73
C ASP A 563 -55.63 -18.40 -6.22
N HIS A 564 -55.43 -19.66 -6.65
CA HIS A 564 -55.57 -20.09 -8.04
C HIS A 564 -56.39 -21.39 -8.14
N PRO A 565 -57.28 -21.55 -9.14
CA PRO A 565 -58.11 -22.76 -9.30
C PRO A 565 -57.33 -24.08 -9.32
N CYS A 566 -56.06 -24.06 -9.77
CA CYS A 566 -55.22 -25.25 -9.78
C CYS A 566 -54.95 -25.84 -8.39
N MET A 567 -55.02 -25.03 -7.32
CA MET A 567 -54.78 -25.47 -5.93
C MET A 567 -55.91 -26.35 -5.39
N HIS A 568 -57.09 -26.30 -6.00
CA HIS A 568 -58.26 -27.12 -5.63
C HIS A 568 -58.40 -28.40 -6.48
N THR A 569 -57.51 -28.60 -7.45
CA THR A 569 -57.52 -29.79 -8.30
C THR A 569 -57.18 -31.05 -7.51
N GLU A 570 -57.59 -32.21 -8.03
CA GLU A 570 -57.28 -33.50 -7.40
C GLU A 570 -55.76 -33.78 -7.38
N GLU A 571 -55.01 -33.31 -8.39
CA GLU A 571 -53.55 -33.39 -8.45
C GLU A 571 -52.90 -32.65 -7.28
N ALA A 572 -53.31 -31.41 -6.99
CA ALA A 572 -52.79 -30.63 -5.86
C ALA A 572 -53.07 -31.29 -4.50
N LYS A 573 -54.27 -31.86 -4.31
CA LYS A 573 -54.63 -32.58 -3.07
C LYS A 573 -53.75 -33.80 -2.84
N ILE A 574 -53.44 -34.56 -3.90
CA ILE A 574 -52.55 -35.73 -3.82
C ILE A 574 -51.14 -35.29 -3.39
N ILE A 575 -50.61 -34.22 -3.96
CA ILE A 575 -49.28 -33.68 -3.64
C ILE A 575 -49.22 -33.21 -2.17
N PHE A 576 -50.26 -32.52 -1.70
CA PHE A 576 -50.32 -32.08 -0.29
C PHE A 576 -50.48 -33.26 0.69
N ARG A 577 -51.21 -34.31 0.32
CA ARG A 577 -51.25 -35.54 1.12
C ARG A 577 -49.89 -36.22 1.18
N LYS A 578 -49.15 -36.29 0.07
CA LYS A 578 -47.77 -36.83 0.01
C LYS A 578 -46.84 -36.07 0.95
N HIS A 579 -46.97 -34.75 1.03
CA HIS A 579 -46.25 -33.93 2.00
C HIS A 579 -46.60 -34.29 3.45
N GLU A 580 -47.88 -34.41 3.79
CA GLU A 580 -48.32 -34.83 5.14
C GLU A 580 -47.81 -36.23 5.53
N GLU A 581 -47.83 -37.18 4.59
CA GLU A 581 -47.27 -38.52 4.80
C GLU A 581 -45.77 -38.46 5.09
N MET A 582 -45.01 -37.64 4.34
CA MET A 582 -43.59 -37.43 4.56
C MET A 582 -43.31 -36.78 5.93
N MET A 583 -44.13 -35.81 6.35
CA MET A 583 -44.04 -35.21 7.69
C MET A 583 -44.23 -36.23 8.79
N ASN A 584 -45.21 -37.12 8.64
CA ASN A 584 -45.48 -38.17 9.61
C ASN A 584 -44.32 -39.19 9.70
N LEU A 585 -43.67 -39.52 8.57
CA LEU A 585 -42.48 -40.38 8.56
C LEU A 585 -41.30 -39.75 9.32
N LEU A 586 -41.05 -38.46 9.12
CA LEU A 586 -39.98 -37.73 9.80
C LEU A 586 -40.26 -37.58 11.30
N SER A 587 -41.50 -37.30 11.71
CA SER A 587 -41.84 -37.20 13.14
C SER A 587 -41.71 -38.54 13.85
N ARG A 588 -42.16 -39.65 13.24
CA ARG A 588 -41.95 -41.00 13.81
C ARG A 588 -40.47 -41.37 13.91
N PHE A 589 -39.65 -40.89 12.99
CA PHE A 589 -38.20 -41.08 13.06
C PHE A 589 -37.59 -40.30 14.24
N ASP A 590 -37.97 -39.02 14.41
CA ASP A 590 -37.52 -38.20 15.54
C ASP A 590 -37.86 -38.86 16.88
N ASP A 591 -39.11 -39.31 17.06
CA ASP A 591 -39.57 -39.97 18.28
C ASP A 591 -38.77 -41.26 18.55
N LYS A 592 -38.54 -42.09 17.52
CA LYS A 592 -37.78 -43.34 17.65
C LYS A 592 -36.32 -43.09 18.06
N VAL A 593 -35.66 -42.11 17.45
CA VAL A 593 -34.27 -41.75 17.76
C VAL A 593 -34.16 -41.23 19.19
N TYR A 594 -35.11 -40.37 19.58
CA TYR A 594 -35.16 -39.78 20.92
C TYR A 594 -35.42 -40.82 22.03
N ASP A 595 -36.40 -41.71 21.82
CA ASP A 595 -36.76 -42.76 22.78
C ASP A 595 -35.63 -43.77 22.98
N ASN A 596 -34.90 -44.11 21.91
CA ASN A 596 -33.75 -45.02 22.00
C ASN A 596 -32.60 -44.41 22.80
N TRP A 597 -32.32 -43.12 22.59
CA TRP A 597 -31.30 -42.40 23.35
C TRP A 597 -31.66 -42.31 24.83
N THR A 598 -32.87 -41.87 25.14
CA THR A 598 -33.37 -41.69 26.52
C THR A 598 -33.24 -42.97 27.35
N LYS A 599 -33.43 -44.15 26.76
CA LYS A 599 -33.30 -45.45 27.45
C LYS A 599 -31.87 -45.84 27.83
N GLY A 600 -30.86 -45.35 27.10
CA GLY A 600 -29.46 -45.77 27.30
C GLY A 600 -28.58 -44.75 28.03
N VAL A 601 -28.95 -43.47 27.99
CA VAL A 601 -28.08 -42.37 28.46
C VAL A 601 -27.83 -42.40 29.95
N ASP A 602 -28.84 -42.72 30.77
CA ASP A 602 -28.69 -42.77 32.23
C ASP A 602 -27.64 -43.80 32.66
N ASP A 603 -27.63 -44.98 32.02
CA ASP A 603 -26.67 -46.04 32.33
C ASP A 603 -25.25 -45.69 31.82
N ILE A 604 -25.13 -45.06 30.64
CA ILE A 604 -23.85 -44.59 30.09
C ILE A 604 -23.22 -43.53 30.99
N CYS A 605 -24.03 -42.56 31.46
CA CYS A 605 -23.62 -41.48 32.35
C CYS A 605 -23.09 -42.03 33.68
N ARG A 606 -23.87 -42.91 34.34
CA ARG A 606 -23.49 -43.48 35.64
C ARG A 606 -22.24 -44.36 35.54
N PHE A 607 -22.23 -45.30 34.60
CA PHE A 607 -21.14 -46.29 34.49
C PHE A 607 -19.77 -45.63 34.22
N ASN A 608 -19.73 -44.64 33.33
CA ASN A 608 -18.47 -44.02 32.91
C ASN A 608 -17.95 -42.99 33.94
N LEU A 609 -18.82 -42.33 34.72
CA LEU A 609 -18.38 -41.42 35.79
C LEU A 609 -17.83 -42.15 37.01
N ASP A 610 -18.23 -43.40 37.23
CA ASP A 610 -17.73 -44.25 38.31
C ASP A 610 -16.39 -44.94 37.97
N GLN A 611 -15.83 -44.67 36.78
CA GLN A 611 -14.50 -45.13 36.40
C GLN A 611 -13.39 -44.26 37.02
N PRO A 612 -12.18 -44.82 37.22
CA PRO A 612 -11.01 -44.06 37.69
C PRO A 612 -10.61 -42.95 36.70
N LEU A 613 -9.84 -41.95 37.14
CA LEU A 613 -9.47 -40.78 36.32
C LEU A 613 -8.44 -41.08 35.23
N ILE A 614 -7.51 -42.01 35.48
CA ILE A 614 -6.37 -42.32 34.60
C ILE A 614 -6.28 -43.83 34.37
N ASN A 615 -5.94 -44.22 33.15
CA ASN A 615 -5.56 -45.59 32.80
C ASN A 615 -4.06 -45.65 32.49
N ARG A 616 -3.39 -46.67 33.03
CA ARG A 616 -1.97 -46.95 32.74
C ARG A 616 -1.85 -48.21 31.89
N ASP A 617 -1.09 -48.12 30.80
CA ASP A 617 -0.77 -49.28 29.97
C ASP A 617 0.29 -50.14 30.69
N GLU A 618 -0.01 -51.43 30.88
CA GLU A 618 0.87 -52.37 31.59
C GLU A 618 2.24 -52.56 30.90
N ARG A 619 2.29 -52.39 29.57
CA ARG A 619 3.51 -52.65 28.80
C ARG A 619 4.40 -51.43 28.65
N THR A 620 3.82 -50.28 28.33
CA THR A 620 4.56 -49.02 28.08
C THR A 620 4.68 -48.16 29.34
N ARG A 621 3.86 -48.45 30.37
CA ARG A 621 3.70 -47.65 31.59
C ARG A 621 3.26 -46.20 31.32
N HIS A 622 2.85 -45.89 30.08
CA HIS A 622 2.21 -44.62 29.72
C HIS A 622 0.87 -44.48 30.39
N ILE A 623 0.51 -43.24 30.69
CA ILE A 623 -0.78 -42.90 31.27
C ILE A 623 -1.68 -42.24 30.22
N SER A 624 -2.98 -42.39 30.39
CA SER A 624 -4.02 -41.79 29.54
C SER A 624 -5.20 -41.40 30.40
N VAL A 625 -5.87 -40.29 30.06
CA VAL A 625 -7.06 -39.86 30.79
C VAL A 625 -8.22 -40.81 30.48
N ASN A 626 -8.81 -41.39 31.51
CA ASN A 626 -9.89 -42.37 31.38
C ASN A 626 -11.26 -41.67 31.31
N PHE A 627 -11.47 -40.90 30.24
CA PHE A 627 -12.74 -40.26 29.94
C PHE A 627 -13.34 -40.86 28.68
N ASP A 628 -14.37 -41.70 28.85
CA ASP A 628 -14.97 -42.44 27.74
C ASP A 628 -15.57 -41.49 26.68
N PRO A 629 -15.27 -41.69 25.37
CA PRO A 629 -15.82 -40.87 24.29
C PRO A 629 -17.35 -40.77 24.26
N LYS A 630 -18.07 -41.73 24.85
CA LYS A 630 -19.54 -41.71 25.00
C LYS A 630 -20.01 -40.59 25.91
N LEU A 631 -19.23 -40.20 26.93
CA LEU A 631 -19.57 -39.02 27.77
C LEU A 631 -19.42 -37.72 26.97
N ILE A 632 -18.40 -37.64 26.10
CA ILE A 632 -18.23 -36.51 25.19
C ILE A 632 -19.39 -36.44 24.19
N SER A 633 -19.85 -37.58 23.66
CA SER A 633 -21.02 -37.60 22.77
C SER A 633 -22.29 -37.15 23.50
N VAL A 634 -22.54 -37.60 24.74
CA VAL A 634 -23.69 -37.17 25.54
C VAL A 634 -23.63 -35.67 25.83
N LEU A 635 -22.48 -35.13 26.25
CA LEU A 635 -22.30 -33.69 26.48
C LEU A 635 -22.60 -32.86 25.22
N ARG A 636 -22.16 -33.33 24.05
CA ARG A 636 -22.45 -32.69 22.77
C ARG A 636 -23.93 -32.83 22.40
N GLU A 637 -24.54 -33.99 22.63
CA GLU A 637 -25.96 -34.24 22.37
C GLU A 637 -26.84 -33.30 23.20
N VAL A 638 -26.59 -33.21 24.51
CA VAL A 638 -27.31 -32.30 25.42
C VAL A 638 -27.13 -30.85 24.98
N LYS A 639 -25.90 -30.42 24.63
CA LYS A 639 -25.64 -29.07 24.12
C LYS A 639 -26.48 -28.74 22.89
N TYR A 640 -26.48 -29.62 21.89
CA TYR A 640 -27.22 -29.41 20.65
C TYR A 640 -28.74 -29.53 20.84
N MET A 641 -29.20 -30.38 21.76
CA MET A 641 -30.63 -30.50 22.10
C MET A 641 -31.15 -29.26 22.82
N ILE A 642 -30.39 -28.67 23.75
CA ILE A 642 -30.74 -27.39 24.40
C ILE A 642 -30.82 -26.28 23.35
N TYR A 643 -29.84 -26.19 22.45
CA TYR A 643 -29.86 -25.19 21.36
C TYR A 643 -31.03 -25.41 20.39
N ALA A 644 -31.44 -26.66 20.17
CA ALA A 644 -32.61 -27.00 19.37
C ALA A 644 -33.95 -26.73 20.08
N GLY A 645 -33.94 -26.32 21.36
CA GLY A 645 -35.13 -25.98 22.15
C GLY A 645 -35.88 -27.19 22.73
N GLN A 646 -35.23 -28.36 22.82
CA GLN A 646 -35.84 -29.56 23.44
C GLN A 646 -35.84 -29.47 24.97
N THR A 647 -36.98 -29.76 25.59
CA THR A 647 -37.19 -29.59 27.05
C THR A 647 -37.07 -30.87 27.87
N ASN A 648 -37.17 -32.05 27.25
CA ASN A 648 -37.37 -33.33 27.98
C ASN A 648 -36.08 -34.14 28.19
N ILE A 649 -34.96 -33.47 28.48
CA ILE A 649 -33.64 -34.11 28.61
C ILE A 649 -33.59 -34.98 29.88
N PRO A 650 -33.02 -36.20 29.85
CA PRO A 650 -32.82 -37.02 31.05
C PRO A 650 -32.02 -36.29 32.13
N ALA A 651 -32.46 -36.40 33.39
CA ALA A 651 -31.85 -35.67 34.51
C ALA A 651 -30.36 -36.01 34.73
N SER A 652 -29.94 -37.23 34.41
CA SER A 652 -28.52 -37.63 34.51
C SER A 652 -27.65 -36.86 33.50
N ALA A 653 -28.12 -36.70 32.27
CA ALA A 653 -27.40 -36.04 31.19
C ALA A 653 -27.36 -34.52 31.41
N GLU A 654 -28.44 -33.95 31.93
CA GLU A 654 -28.50 -32.54 32.32
C GLU A 654 -27.54 -32.24 33.49
N ALA A 655 -27.50 -33.09 34.52
CA ALA A 655 -26.58 -32.93 35.65
C ALA A 655 -25.10 -32.95 35.21
N ILE A 656 -24.74 -33.84 34.26
CA ILE A 656 -23.38 -33.87 33.68
C ILE A 656 -23.11 -32.58 32.88
N TYR A 657 -24.07 -32.12 32.09
CA TYR A 657 -23.91 -30.91 31.30
C TYR A 657 -23.75 -29.65 32.17
N GLN A 658 -24.44 -29.55 33.31
CA GLN A 658 -24.22 -28.47 34.28
C GLN A 658 -22.79 -28.47 34.84
N ARG A 659 -22.20 -29.66 35.01
CA ARG A 659 -20.80 -29.86 35.42
C ARG A 659 -19.81 -29.84 34.24
N ASN A 660 -20.24 -29.52 33.01
CA ASN A 660 -19.38 -29.60 31.83
C ASN A 660 -18.15 -28.71 31.92
N ASN A 661 -18.29 -27.48 32.40
CA ASN A 661 -17.14 -26.56 32.57
C ASN A 661 -16.12 -27.11 33.57
N THR A 662 -16.59 -27.70 34.67
CA THR A 662 -15.72 -28.32 35.67
C THR A 662 -15.04 -29.57 35.12
N LEU A 663 -15.74 -30.42 34.37
CA LEU A 663 -15.18 -31.62 33.74
C LEU A 663 -14.15 -31.26 32.66
N HIS A 664 -14.42 -30.26 31.82
CA HIS A 664 -13.44 -29.76 30.85
C HIS A 664 -12.19 -29.20 31.53
N GLN A 665 -12.35 -28.48 32.63
CA GLN A 665 -11.22 -28.01 33.42
C GLN A 665 -10.40 -29.18 33.97
N TYR A 666 -11.05 -30.25 34.45
CA TYR A 666 -10.36 -31.46 34.91
C TYR A 666 -9.63 -32.16 33.77
N LEU A 667 -10.30 -32.38 32.64
CA LEU A 667 -9.73 -33.00 31.43
C LEU A 667 -8.50 -32.25 30.95
N ASN A 668 -8.59 -30.94 30.75
CA ASN A 668 -7.46 -30.15 30.24
C ASN A 668 -6.23 -30.25 31.15
N ASN A 669 -6.43 -30.23 32.47
CA ASN A 669 -5.32 -30.33 33.41
C ASN A 669 -4.76 -31.75 33.49
N LEU A 670 -5.60 -32.77 33.42
CA LEU A 670 -5.18 -34.17 33.37
C LEU A 670 -4.46 -34.49 32.05
N ASP A 671 -4.95 -34.01 30.91
CA ASP A 671 -4.32 -34.19 29.60
C ASP A 671 -2.92 -33.53 29.57
N LEU A 672 -2.77 -32.33 30.13
CA LEU A 672 -1.46 -31.69 30.28
C LEU A 672 -0.53 -32.51 31.17
N THR A 673 -1.03 -33.00 32.30
CA THR A 673 -0.27 -33.83 33.24
C THR A 673 0.19 -35.14 32.58
N VAL A 674 -0.72 -35.79 31.85
CA VAL A 674 -0.44 -37.00 31.07
C VAL A 674 0.60 -36.74 30.00
N ALA A 675 0.45 -35.65 29.23
CA ALA A 675 1.39 -35.29 28.18
C ALA A 675 2.80 -35.02 28.73
N TRP A 676 2.91 -34.28 29.83
CA TRP A 676 4.21 -34.00 30.48
C TRP A 676 4.85 -35.27 31.04
N TYR A 677 4.08 -36.12 31.71
CA TYR A 677 4.59 -37.38 32.25
C TYR A 677 5.08 -38.33 31.14
N ASN A 678 4.27 -38.52 30.09
CA ASN A 678 4.66 -39.37 28.96
C ASN A 678 5.87 -38.78 28.22
N LYS A 679 5.97 -37.45 28.08
CA LYS A 679 7.15 -36.77 27.52
C LYS A 679 8.41 -37.02 28.33
N ILE A 680 8.34 -36.97 29.67
CA ILE A 680 9.48 -37.31 30.53
C ILE A 680 9.89 -38.76 30.25
N ARG A 681 8.94 -39.71 30.25
CA ARG A 681 9.23 -41.13 30.02
C ARG A 681 9.84 -41.43 28.66
N ASP A 682 9.38 -40.75 27.60
CA ASP A 682 9.85 -41.02 26.24
C ASP A 682 11.21 -40.38 25.95
N THR A 683 11.52 -39.27 26.60
CA THR A 683 12.71 -38.49 26.26
C THR A 683 13.91 -38.78 27.14
N VAL A 684 13.72 -39.15 28.42
CA VAL A 684 14.80 -39.28 29.42
C VAL A 684 15.81 -40.35 29.00
N LEU A 685 17.09 -39.97 28.97
CA LEU A 685 18.19 -40.86 28.63
C LEU A 685 18.49 -41.85 29.79
N GLU A 686 19.13 -42.98 29.49
CA GLU A 686 19.49 -43.97 30.50
C GLU A 686 20.39 -43.41 31.62
N VAL A 687 21.23 -42.41 31.31
CA VAL A 687 22.08 -41.71 32.27
C VAL A 687 21.33 -40.65 33.09
N GLU A 688 20.24 -40.09 32.55
CA GLU A 688 19.39 -39.09 33.24
C GLU A 688 18.36 -39.76 34.16
N PHE A 689 17.90 -40.96 33.81
CA PHE A 689 16.84 -41.66 34.54
C PHE A 689 17.15 -41.88 36.04
N PRO A 690 18.35 -42.36 36.43
CA PRO A 690 18.70 -42.54 37.84
C PRO A 690 18.62 -41.24 38.66
N LEU A 691 18.90 -40.08 38.06
CA LEU A 691 18.87 -38.78 38.73
C LEU A 691 17.45 -38.32 39.07
N ILE A 692 16.47 -38.69 38.25
CA ILE A 692 15.05 -38.31 38.45
C ILE A 692 14.19 -39.41 39.05
N LYS A 693 14.72 -40.65 39.16
CA LYS A 693 13.97 -41.85 39.55
C LYS A 693 13.20 -41.67 40.86
N ALA A 694 13.84 -41.14 41.91
CA ALA A 694 13.20 -40.96 43.22
C ALA A 694 11.97 -40.03 43.17
N ARG A 695 12.04 -38.97 42.34
CA ARG A 695 10.91 -38.05 42.13
C ARG A 695 9.83 -38.65 41.24
N LEU A 696 10.22 -39.44 40.25
CA LEU A 696 9.27 -40.14 39.38
C LEU A 696 8.49 -41.22 40.17
N GLU A 697 9.12 -41.89 41.14
CA GLU A 697 8.46 -42.84 42.05
C GLU A 697 7.48 -42.16 43.04
N GLU A 698 7.81 -40.95 43.50
CA GLU A 698 6.90 -40.12 44.32
C GLU A 698 5.65 -39.72 43.53
N ILE A 699 5.83 -39.32 42.27
CA ILE A 699 4.74 -39.00 41.34
C ILE A 699 3.91 -40.26 41.04
N ASP A 700 4.55 -41.40 40.76
CA ASP A 700 3.85 -42.67 40.50
C ASP A 700 3.00 -43.11 41.70
N SER A 701 3.48 -42.90 42.93
CA SER A 701 2.73 -43.23 44.15
C SER A 701 1.49 -42.34 44.32
N GLN A 702 1.55 -41.06 43.93
CA GLN A 702 0.38 -40.18 43.90
C GLN A 702 -0.58 -40.56 42.76
N MET A 703 -0.07 -40.95 41.60
CA MET A 703 -0.87 -41.36 40.44
C MET A 703 -1.64 -42.67 40.66
N GLU A 704 -1.11 -43.61 41.45
CA GLU A 704 -1.78 -44.88 41.81
C GLU A 704 -3.17 -44.64 42.46
N ARG A 705 -3.35 -43.52 43.16
CA ARG A 705 -4.63 -43.12 43.74
C ARG A 705 -5.67 -42.75 42.68
N ALA A 706 -5.25 -42.13 41.57
CA ALA A 706 -6.10 -41.82 40.42
C ALA A 706 -6.43 -43.02 39.53
N GLU A 707 -5.62 -44.09 39.60
CA GLU A 707 -5.84 -45.35 38.89
C GLU A 707 -6.88 -46.24 39.58
N THR A 708 -6.98 -46.17 40.92
CA THR A 708 -7.72 -47.16 41.71
C THR A 708 -8.89 -46.60 42.53
N THR A 709 -8.76 -45.39 43.08
CA THR A 709 -9.63 -44.92 44.17
C THR A 709 -10.43 -43.67 43.79
N ILE A 710 -9.85 -42.76 43.01
CA ILE A 710 -10.49 -41.49 42.65
C ILE A 710 -11.27 -41.66 41.34
N THR A 711 -12.57 -41.38 41.40
CA THR A 711 -13.49 -41.36 40.25
C THR A 711 -13.92 -39.93 39.90
N TRP A 712 -14.58 -39.73 38.76
CA TRP A 712 -15.06 -38.40 38.31
C TRP A 712 -16.12 -37.78 39.24
N ASN A 713 -16.76 -38.58 40.10
CA ASN A 713 -17.74 -38.16 41.10
C ASN A 713 -17.18 -38.01 42.52
N SER A 714 -15.91 -38.28 42.74
CA SER A 714 -15.29 -38.17 44.07
C SER A 714 -15.18 -36.71 44.53
N ASP A 715 -15.23 -36.47 45.84
CA ASP A 715 -15.00 -35.16 46.43
C ASP A 715 -13.50 -34.84 46.46
N GLY A 716 -13.10 -33.60 46.16
CA GLY A 716 -11.70 -33.16 46.21
C GLY A 716 -10.84 -33.49 44.98
N VAL A 717 -11.48 -33.84 43.85
CA VAL A 717 -10.78 -34.20 42.59
C VAL A 717 -9.93 -33.06 42.04
N TRP A 718 -10.40 -31.82 42.15
CA TRP A 718 -9.68 -30.65 41.62
C TRP A 718 -8.35 -30.42 42.34
N GLU A 719 -8.37 -30.46 43.68
CA GLU A 719 -7.19 -30.27 44.52
C GLU A 719 -6.13 -31.34 44.20
N TYR A 720 -6.55 -32.59 44.02
CA TYR A 720 -5.67 -33.67 43.60
C TYR A 720 -5.06 -33.45 42.20
N ILE A 721 -5.89 -33.05 41.22
CA ILE A 721 -5.41 -32.76 39.86
C ILE A 721 -4.39 -31.63 39.87
N GLN A 722 -4.63 -30.56 40.64
CA GLN A 722 -3.70 -29.45 40.77
C GLN A 722 -2.36 -29.89 41.38
N GLU A 723 -2.39 -30.63 42.49
CA GLU A 723 -1.17 -31.11 43.16
C GLU A 723 -0.36 -32.03 42.24
N THR A 724 -1.02 -33.00 41.60
CA THR A 724 -0.35 -33.95 40.68
C THR A 724 0.20 -33.24 39.45
N ARG A 725 -0.55 -32.31 38.87
CA ARG A 725 -0.13 -31.49 37.72
C ARG A 725 1.10 -30.67 38.06
N ASP A 726 1.10 -29.98 39.19
CA ASP A 726 2.19 -29.08 39.58
C ASP A 726 3.47 -29.86 39.88
N MET A 727 3.37 -31.06 40.48
CA MET A 727 4.51 -31.98 40.67
C MET A 727 5.10 -32.47 39.34
N VAL A 728 4.26 -32.89 38.39
CA VAL A 728 4.72 -33.35 37.07
C VAL A 728 5.30 -32.21 36.26
N HIS A 729 4.67 -31.03 36.28
CA HIS A 729 5.14 -29.85 35.57
C HIS A 729 6.52 -29.40 36.05
N ASP A 730 6.70 -29.36 37.38
CA ASP A 730 7.96 -28.99 38.00
C ASP A 730 9.10 -29.96 37.62
N LEU A 731 8.82 -31.27 37.55
CA LEU A 731 9.79 -32.25 37.07
C LEU A 731 10.07 -32.09 35.56
N GLU A 732 9.03 -31.95 34.74
CA GLU A 732 9.16 -31.79 33.28
C GLU A 732 9.95 -30.55 32.93
N GLN A 733 9.67 -29.43 33.60
CA GLN A 733 10.32 -28.15 33.36
C GLN A 733 11.83 -28.25 33.66
N ARG A 734 12.20 -28.91 34.76
CA ARG A 734 13.62 -29.09 35.13
C ARG A 734 14.35 -29.99 34.13
N VAL A 735 13.76 -31.13 33.78
CA VAL A 735 14.34 -32.05 32.80
C VAL A 735 14.46 -31.38 31.43
N SER A 736 13.45 -30.64 31.00
CA SER A 736 13.48 -29.92 29.72
C SER A 736 14.54 -28.82 29.70
N LYS A 737 14.76 -28.10 30.80
CA LYS A 737 15.86 -27.12 30.91
C LYS A 737 17.22 -27.81 30.84
N ALA A 738 17.41 -28.91 31.56
CA ALA A 738 18.65 -29.66 31.52
C ALA A 738 18.99 -30.15 30.10
N LYS A 739 17.97 -30.60 29.35
CA LYS A 739 18.13 -30.99 27.94
C LYS A 739 18.44 -29.83 27.01
N ASN A 740 17.77 -28.69 27.18
CA ASN A 740 18.09 -27.50 26.41
C ASN A 740 19.54 -27.06 26.65
N ASN A 741 20.04 -27.19 27.88
CA ASN A 741 21.44 -26.92 28.19
C ASN A 741 22.38 -27.90 27.45
N VAL A 742 22.05 -29.19 27.37
CA VAL A 742 22.82 -30.16 26.55
C VAL A 742 22.79 -29.79 25.06
N GLU A 743 21.64 -29.39 24.53
CA GLU A 743 21.51 -28.91 23.14
C GLU A 743 22.33 -27.63 22.90
N GLN A 744 22.39 -26.71 23.88
CA GLN A 744 23.27 -25.55 23.81
C GLN A 744 24.76 -25.96 23.77
N ILE A 745 25.16 -26.97 24.55
CA ILE A 745 26.52 -27.51 24.51
C ILE A 745 26.82 -28.06 23.11
N GLN A 746 25.92 -28.85 22.53
CA GLN A 746 26.04 -29.35 21.15
C GLN A 746 26.21 -28.22 20.12
N ASN A 747 25.41 -27.16 20.23
CA ASN A 747 25.50 -26.00 19.34
C ASN A 747 26.81 -25.22 19.51
N ILE A 748 27.36 -25.14 20.73
CA ILE A 748 28.68 -24.53 20.96
C ILE A 748 29.76 -25.33 20.23
N MET A 749 29.73 -26.66 20.36
CA MET A 749 30.71 -27.54 19.71
C MET A 749 30.60 -27.51 18.18
N ALA A 750 29.38 -27.44 17.65
CA ALA A 750 29.17 -27.31 16.20
C ALA A 750 29.85 -26.06 15.61
N LYS A 751 29.87 -24.93 16.34
CA LYS A 751 30.56 -23.69 15.91
C LYS A 751 32.08 -23.83 15.86
N TRP A 752 32.67 -24.75 16.63
CA TRP A 752 34.10 -25.01 16.57
C TRP A 752 34.49 -25.62 15.21
N THR A 753 33.57 -26.37 14.58
CA THR A 753 33.78 -27.07 13.30
C THR A 753 33.48 -26.23 12.06
N GLU A 754 32.74 -25.12 12.18
CA GLU A 754 32.34 -24.29 11.02
C GLU A 754 33.52 -23.70 10.24
N VAL A 755 34.61 -23.37 10.92
CA VAL A 755 35.77 -22.67 10.35
C VAL A 755 37.07 -23.32 10.85
N PRO A 756 37.99 -23.74 9.94
CA PRO A 756 39.27 -24.31 10.32
C PRO A 756 40.16 -23.26 10.99
N LEU A 757 41.12 -23.68 11.81
CA LEU A 757 41.98 -22.76 12.58
C LEU A 757 42.84 -21.83 11.69
N PHE A 758 43.23 -22.32 10.51
CA PHE A 758 44.04 -21.60 9.54
C PHE A 758 43.37 -21.59 8.17
N GLU A 759 43.31 -20.41 7.55
CA GLU A 759 42.68 -20.18 6.24
C GLU A 759 43.68 -19.59 5.23
N ARG A 760 43.35 -19.69 3.94
CA ARG A 760 44.11 -19.03 2.86
C ARG A 760 43.98 -17.51 2.94
N ARG A 761 45.01 -16.81 2.43
CA ARG A 761 44.96 -15.37 2.18
C ARG A 761 44.10 -15.11 0.95
N GLU A 762 43.08 -14.25 1.09
CA GLU A 762 42.30 -13.76 -0.05
C GLU A 762 42.91 -12.44 -0.57
N LEU A 763 43.67 -12.52 -1.67
CA LEU A 763 44.07 -11.35 -2.43
C LEU A 763 43.16 -11.24 -3.67
N HIS A 764 42.49 -10.09 -3.85
CA HIS A 764 41.66 -9.82 -5.03
C HIS A 764 40.65 -10.93 -5.37
N HIS A 765 40.01 -11.53 -4.35
CA HIS A 765 39.05 -12.64 -4.50
C HIS A 765 39.62 -13.91 -5.14
N GLN A 766 40.93 -14.13 -5.08
CA GLN A 766 41.56 -15.39 -5.44
C GLN A 766 42.33 -15.97 -4.26
N PRO A 767 42.18 -17.28 -3.98
CA PRO A 767 42.93 -17.95 -2.93
C PRO A 767 44.42 -17.94 -3.28
N ASP A 768 45.25 -17.43 -2.37
CA ASP A 768 46.72 -17.45 -2.48
C ASP A 768 47.30 -18.43 -1.42
N LEU A 769 48.45 -18.11 -0.83
CA LEU A 769 49.11 -18.90 0.22
C LEU A 769 48.32 -18.97 1.53
N LEU A 770 48.70 -19.90 2.42
CA LEU A 770 48.21 -19.98 3.79
C LEU A 770 48.56 -18.69 4.56
N ASN A 771 47.60 -18.14 5.28
CA ASN A 771 47.78 -16.84 5.93
C ASN A 771 48.51 -16.97 7.28
N LEU A 772 49.85 -16.82 7.24
CA LEU A 772 50.73 -16.96 8.42
C LEU A 772 51.21 -15.63 9.03
N GLU A 773 50.93 -14.48 8.40
CA GLU A 773 51.40 -13.15 8.86
C GLU A 773 50.81 -12.78 10.24
N ASP A 774 49.52 -13.02 10.46
CA ASP A 774 48.81 -12.74 11.73
C ASP A 774 48.51 -14.01 12.55
N ARG A 775 49.35 -15.05 12.45
CA ARG A 775 49.14 -16.34 13.13
C ARG A 775 48.84 -16.16 14.62
N GLN A 776 49.64 -15.37 15.34
CA GLN A 776 49.48 -15.20 16.79
C GLN A 776 48.19 -14.48 17.17
N GLU A 777 47.77 -13.46 16.41
CA GLU A 777 46.55 -12.69 16.72
C GLU A 777 45.29 -13.52 16.48
N ARG A 778 45.25 -14.30 15.38
CA ARG A 778 44.16 -15.24 15.10
C ARG A 778 44.06 -16.36 16.12
N LEU A 779 45.21 -16.95 16.48
CA LEU A 779 45.25 -17.96 17.53
C LEU A 779 44.74 -17.39 18.85
N ASN A 780 45.19 -16.20 19.26
CA ASN A 780 44.72 -15.56 20.49
C ASN A 780 43.20 -15.34 20.48
N LYS A 781 42.64 -14.89 19.35
CA LYS A 781 41.19 -14.68 19.21
C LYS A 781 40.42 -16.00 19.30
N ARG A 782 40.79 -16.99 18.49
CA ARG A 782 40.10 -18.29 18.46
C ARG A 782 40.24 -19.05 19.78
N TYR A 783 41.41 -18.97 20.42
CA TYR A 783 41.65 -19.59 21.73
C TYR A 783 40.84 -18.90 22.84
N ALA A 784 40.68 -17.58 22.78
CA ALA A 784 39.80 -16.86 23.71
C ALA A 784 38.33 -17.31 23.53
N ASP A 785 37.86 -17.41 22.28
CA ASP A 785 36.50 -17.88 21.97
C ASP A 785 36.24 -19.31 22.49
N ILE A 786 37.21 -20.22 22.31
CA ILE A 786 37.12 -21.61 22.80
C ILE A 786 37.15 -21.66 24.32
N LYS A 787 37.97 -20.83 24.97
CA LYS A 787 38.02 -20.74 26.44
C LYS A 787 36.70 -20.22 27.02
N GLU A 788 36.14 -19.16 26.45
CA GLU A 788 34.83 -18.63 26.85
C GLU A 788 33.71 -19.65 26.61
N SER A 789 33.78 -20.37 25.48
CA SER A 789 32.88 -21.48 25.18
C SER A 789 32.98 -22.59 26.24
N GLY A 790 34.20 -22.95 26.65
CA GLY A 790 34.45 -23.90 27.73
C GLY A 790 33.86 -23.45 29.07
N ASP A 791 34.09 -22.20 29.47
CA ASP A 791 33.53 -21.62 30.70
C ASP A 791 31.98 -21.68 30.67
N ARG A 792 31.38 -21.43 29.50
CA ARG A 792 29.94 -21.55 29.30
C ARG A 792 29.44 -23.00 29.42
N ILE A 793 30.17 -23.98 28.88
CA ILE A 793 29.84 -25.41 29.01
C ILE A 793 29.88 -25.82 30.49
N HIS A 794 30.91 -25.42 31.24
CA HIS A 794 31.00 -25.64 32.68
C HIS A 794 29.82 -25.02 33.44
N GLN A 795 29.43 -23.79 33.08
CA GLN A 795 28.25 -23.14 33.67
C GLN A 795 26.96 -23.92 33.38
N LEU A 796 26.75 -24.35 32.13
CA LEU A 796 25.56 -25.13 31.72
C LEU A 796 25.49 -26.48 32.46
N LEU A 797 26.64 -27.14 32.66
CA LEU A 797 26.70 -28.37 33.46
C LEU A 797 26.35 -28.11 34.93
N LYS A 798 26.80 -27.00 35.50
CA LYS A 798 26.43 -26.59 36.87
C LYS A 798 24.94 -26.25 37.00
N GLU A 799 24.35 -25.59 36.01
CA GLU A 799 22.90 -25.36 35.94
C GLU A 799 22.14 -26.70 35.88
N ASN A 800 22.68 -27.71 35.17
CA ASN A 800 22.08 -29.05 35.12
C ASN A 800 22.11 -29.76 36.48
N LEU A 801 23.19 -29.61 37.26
CA LEU A 801 23.27 -30.13 38.63
C LEU A 801 22.12 -29.58 39.49
N GLU A 802 21.88 -28.27 39.42
CA GLU A 802 20.78 -27.60 40.14
C GLU A 802 19.39 -28.06 39.65
N HIS A 803 19.23 -28.23 38.33
CA HIS A 803 17.98 -28.70 37.73
C HIS A 803 17.63 -30.13 38.13
N PHE A 804 18.62 -31.04 38.16
CA PHE A 804 18.42 -32.41 38.63
C PHE A 804 18.36 -32.52 40.17
N LYS A 805 18.77 -31.48 40.91
CA LYS A 805 18.92 -31.48 42.37
C LYS A 805 19.79 -32.64 42.86
N ALA A 806 20.83 -32.94 42.09
CA ALA A 806 21.79 -34.00 42.41
C ALA A 806 22.92 -33.44 43.29
N GLU A 807 23.66 -34.34 43.93
CA GLU A 807 24.88 -34.01 44.69
C GLU A 807 26.11 -34.37 43.83
N GLU A 808 27.16 -33.54 43.86
CA GLU A 808 28.36 -33.74 43.03
C GLU A 808 29.10 -35.05 43.33
N GLU A 809 28.93 -35.59 44.54
CA GLU A 809 29.59 -36.82 44.99
C GLU A 809 28.87 -38.12 44.54
N LEU A 810 27.66 -38.03 43.98
CA LEU A 810 26.89 -39.22 43.57
C LEU A 810 27.48 -39.87 42.32
N ASP A 811 27.60 -41.20 42.34
CA ASP A 811 28.07 -41.97 41.18
C ASP A 811 27.14 -41.80 39.95
N THR A 812 25.84 -41.56 40.16
CA THR A 812 24.91 -41.28 39.05
C THR A 812 25.14 -39.91 38.42
N TRP A 813 25.59 -38.92 39.20
CA TRP A 813 25.97 -37.61 38.65
C TRP A 813 27.27 -37.72 37.87
N ARG A 814 28.26 -38.47 38.38
CA ARG A 814 29.51 -38.75 37.65
C ARG A 814 29.25 -39.39 36.30
N ALA A 815 28.37 -40.39 36.23
CA ALA A 815 27.99 -41.01 34.96
C ALA A 815 27.33 -40.03 33.97
N TYR A 816 26.57 -39.05 34.45
CA TYR A 816 26.02 -37.98 33.59
C TYR A 816 27.10 -36.98 33.14
N VAL A 817 28.03 -36.64 34.03
CA VAL A 817 29.20 -35.80 33.68
C VAL A 817 30.06 -36.50 32.64
N ASP A 818 30.30 -37.80 32.77
CA ASP A 818 31.04 -38.61 31.78
C ASP A 818 30.36 -38.58 30.42
N TYR A 819 29.03 -38.71 30.37
CA TYR A 819 28.27 -38.60 29.13
C TYR A 819 28.46 -37.23 28.44
N VAL A 820 28.44 -36.12 29.20
CA VAL A 820 28.68 -34.77 28.66
C VAL A 820 30.16 -34.58 28.31
N ASP A 821 31.07 -35.16 29.08
CA ASP A 821 32.52 -35.14 28.84
C ASP A 821 32.88 -35.82 27.52
N ASP A 822 32.36 -37.02 27.27
CA ASP A 822 32.51 -37.76 26.02
C ASP A 822 31.98 -36.95 24.83
N MET A 823 30.85 -36.26 25.00
CA MET A 823 30.30 -35.39 23.97
C MET A 823 31.24 -34.21 23.64
N VAL A 824 31.95 -33.68 24.64
CA VAL A 824 32.97 -32.62 24.45
C VAL A 824 34.24 -33.17 23.81
N VAL A 825 34.63 -34.41 24.13
CA VAL A 825 35.71 -35.13 23.44
C VAL A 825 35.39 -35.23 21.93
N ASP A 826 34.17 -35.67 21.59
CA ASP A 826 33.70 -35.74 20.20
C ASP A 826 33.70 -34.34 19.54
N GLY A 827 33.29 -33.31 20.26
CA GLY A 827 33.31 -31.92 19.79
C GLY A 827 34.73 -31.46 19.41
N PHE A 828 35.72 -31.73 20.27
CA PHE A 828 37.11 -31.39 19.97
C PHE A 828 37.71 -32.26 18.87
N PHE A 829 37.39 -33.55 18.83
CA PHE A 829 37.80 -34.43 17.73
C PHE A 829 37.37 -33.87 16.38
N ASN A 830 36.09 -33.50 16.23
CA ASN A 830 35.54 -32.94 15.00
C ASN A 830 36.19 -31.59 14.63
N ALA A 831 36.50 -30.74 15.60
CA ALA A 831 37.15 -29.45 15.36
C ALA A 831 38.62 -29.60 14.89
N ILE A 832 39.38 -30.53 15.51
CA ILE A 832 40.75 -30.86 15.09
C ILE A 832 40.73 -31.50 13.71
N GLN A 833 39.84 -32.48 13.50
CA GLN A 833 39.66 -33.15 12.21
C GLN A 833 39.34 -32.16 11.10
N CYS A 834 38.43 -31.21 11.31
CA CYS A 834 38.11 -30.17 10.32
C CYS A 834 39.37 -29.39 9.87
N SER A 835 40.21 -29.00 10.84
CA SER A 835 41.43 -28.23 10.56
C SER A 835 42.52 -29.07 9.88
N LEU A 836 42.70 -30.34 10.29
CA LEU A 836 43.66 -31.26 9.66
C LEU A 836 43.20 -31.67 8.25
N GLN A 837 41.92 -31.97 8.07
CA GLN A 837 41.33 -32.31 6.77
C GLN A 837 41.48 -31.14 5.80
N TYR A 838 41.28 -29.90 6.26
CA TYR A 838 41.54 -28.73 5.42
C TYR A 838 42.98 -28.68 4.90
N LEU A 839 43.97 -28.97 5.75
CA LEU A 839 45.38 -29.03 5.31
C LEU A 839 45.63 -30.22 4.37
N LEU A 840 45.01 -31.37 4.61
CA LEU A 840 45.12 -32.54 3.73
C LEU A 840 44.48 -32.31 2.35
N ASP A 841 43.29 -31.72 2.28
CA ASP A 841 42.61 -31.42 1.02
C ASP A 841 43.41 -30.42 0.17
N ASN A 842 44.05 -29.44 0.82
CA ASN A 842 44.88 -28.44 0.14
C ASN A 842 46.30 -28.94 -0.19
N THR A 843 46.74 -30.08 0.35
CA THR A 843 48.04 -30.72 0.05
C THR A 843 47.91 -31.96 -0.85
N GLU A 844 46.72 -32.20 -1.41
CA GLU A 844 46.52 -33.28 -2.36
C GLU A 844 47.09 -32.89 -3.75
N PRO A 845 47.80 -33.78 -4.46
CA PRO A 845 48.39 -33.49 -5.76
C PRO A 845 47.33 -33.48 -6.88
N ARG A 846 46.49 -32.43 -6.89
CA ARG A 846 45.46 -32.18 -7.90
C ARG A 846 45.85 -30.98 -8.77
N PRO A 847 45.64 -31.03 -10.11
CA PRO A 847 46.07 -29.99 -11.04
C PRO A 847 45.35 -28.64 -10.87
N ALA A 848 44.29 -28.57 -10.05
CA ALA A 848 43.52 -27.36 -9.76
C ALA A 848 43.92 -26.66 -8.45
N ASN A 849 44.84 -27.24 -7.67
CA ASN A 849 45.22 -26.68 -6.38
C ASN A 849 46.19 -25.50 -6.58
N VAL A 850 45.91 -24.40 -5.89
CA VAL A 850 46.81 -23.24 -5.81
C VAL A 850 47.83 -23.51 -4.70
N PRO A 851 49.11 -23.13 -4.85
CA PRO A 851 50.12 -23.30 -3.81
C PRO A 851 49.65 -22.81 -2.43
N LEU A 852 49.82 -23.66 -1.42
CA LEU A 852 49.49 -23.42 -0.02
C LEU A 852 50.69 -22.83 0.74
N PHE A 853 51.90 -23.33 0.45
CA PHE A 853 53.13 -22.93 1.11
C PHE A 853 54.18 -22.43 0.11
N GLU A 854 55.06 -21.54 0.57
CA GLU A 854 56.15 -20.98 -0.21
C GLU A 854 57.49 -21.05 0.53
N SER A 855 58.56 -21.38 -0.19
CA SER A 855 59.94 -21.21 0.27
C SER A 855 60.76 -20.44 -0.77
N ARG A 856 61.58 -19.50 -0.30
CA ARG A 856 62.43 -18.65 -1.15
C ARG A 856 63.82 -19.27 -1.26
N MET A 857 64.33 -19.38 -2.48
CA MET A 857 65.67 -19.89 -2.75
C MET A 857 66.63 -18.71 -2.95
N GLU A 858 67.65 -18.64 -2.10
CA GLU A 858 68.65 -17.57 -2.10
C GLU A 858 70.07 -18.14 -2.23
N LEU A 859 70.93 -17.48 -3.01
CA LEU A 859 72.34 -17.84 -3.14
C LEU A 859 73.17 -17.07 -2.11
N SER A 860 73.65 -17.77 -1.09
CA SER A 860 74.52 -17.23 -0.03
C SER A 860 75.86 -17.96 -0.05
N VAL A 861 76.78 -17.47 -0.88
CA VAL A 861 78.11 -18.07 -1.11
C VAL A 861 78.75 -18.55 0.21
N PRO A 862 79.15 -19.83 0.32
CA PRO A 862 79.25 -20.85 -0.75
C PRO A 862 77.96 -21.64 -1.04
N ASP A 863 76.90 -21.48 -0.26
CA ASP A 863 75.73 -22.38 -0.26
C ASP A 863 74.46 -21.77 -0.87
N THR A 864 73.56 -22.63 -1.34
CA THR A 864 72.20 -22.24 -1.75
C THR A 864 71.21 -22.58 -0.63
N ILE A 865 70.61 -21.55 -0.04
CA ILE A 865 69.79 -21.66 1.17
C ILE A 865 68.32 -21.45 0.83
N PHE A 866 67.44 -22.21 1.48
CA PHE A 866 66.00 -22.01 1.44
C PHE A 866 65.53 -21.20 2.65
N PHE A 867 64.54 -20.33 2.46
CA PHE A 867 63.88 -19.59 3.53
C PHE A 867 62.36 -19.75 3.44
N PRO A 868 61.71 -20.49 4.37
CA PRO A 868 62.29 -21.24 5.50
C PRO A 868 63.16 -22.43 5.04
N ALA A 869 64.08 -22.87 5.91
CA ALA A 869 65.02 -23.94 5.62
C ALA A 869 64.31 -25.28 5.37
N LEU A 870 64.73 -26.02 4.36
CA LEU A 870 64.16 -27.33 4.00
C LEU A 870 65.02 -28.50 4.49
N ASP A 871 66.17 -28.25 5.12
CA ASP A 871 67.02 -29.30 5.64
C ASP A 871 66.50 -29.81 7.00
N PHE A 872 66.52 -31.14 7.20
CA PHE A 872 66.02 -31.77 8.43
C PHE A 872 66.89 -31.40 9.65
N GLY A 873 66.23 -31.08 10.77
CA GLY A 873 66.91 -30.79 12.05
C GLY A 873 67.38 -29.35 12.22
N VAL A 874 67.09 -28.46 11.27
CA VAL A 874 67.30 -27.02 11.42
C VAL A 874 66.13 -26.42 12.18
N SER A 875 66.40 -25.83 13.34
CA SER A 875 65.40 -25.11 14.14
C SER A 875 64.78 -23.97 13.31
N ASP A 876 63.47 -23.82 13.37
CA ASP A 876 62.67 -22.88 12.55
C ASP A 876 62.69 -23.21 11.04
N GLY A 877 62.91 -24.49 10.71
CA GLY A 877 62.73 -25.01 9.36
C GLY A 877 61.26 -25.12 8.94
N PHE A 878 61.03 -25.46 7.68
CA PHE A 878 59.68 -25.66 7.13
C PHE A 878 58.94 -26.82 7.82
N TYR A 879 59.65 -27.89 8.16
CA TYR A 879 59.09 -29.02 8.91
C TYR A 879 58.58 -28.58 10.29
N ASP A 880 59.42 -27.88 11.07
CA ASP A 880 59.07 -27.35 12.38
C ASP A 880 57.92 -26.33 12.32
N LEU A 881 57.86 -25.52 11.25
CA LEU A 881 56.78 -24.57 11.04
C LEU A 881 55.42 -25.28 10.92
N VAL A 882 55.34 -26.34 10.11
CA VAL A 882 54.08 -27.08 9.92
C VAL A 882 53.77 -27.96 11.13
N GLU A 883 54.77 -28.57 11.76
CA GLU A 883 54.58 -29.25 13.03
C GLU A 883 54.04 -28.28 14.10
N GLY A 884 54.51 -27.04 14.12
CA GLY A 884 53.95 -25.99 14.97
C GLY A 884 52.50 -25.66 14.65
N ILE A 885 52.11 -25.63 13.36
CA ILE A 885 50.71 -25.40 12.94
C ILE A 885 49.81 -26.54 13.44
N VAL A 886 50.27 -27.79 13.29
CA VAL A 886 49.55 -28.96 13.79
C VAL A 886 49.42 -28.91 15.32
N ASN A 887 50.51 -28.61 16.04
CA ASN A 887 50.48 -28.47 17.49
C ASN A 887 49.52 -27.36 17.96
N ASP A 888 49.43 -26.24 17.23
CA ASP A 888 48.45 -25.18 17.52
C ASP A 888 47.00 -25.66 17.33
N ILE A 889 46.75 -26.55 16.35
CA ILE A 889 45.43 -27.17 16.17
C ILE A 889 45.11 -28.07 17.35
N TYR A 890 46.00 -28.97 17.77
CA TYR A 890 45.75 -29.85 18.91
C TYR A 890 45.56 -29.08 20.22
N LYS A 891 46.30 -27.97 20.40
CA LYS A 891 46.24 -27.13 21.60
C LYS A 891 44.86 -26.53 21.89
N ILE A 892 43.92 -26.49 20.93
CA ILE A 892 42.55 -26.06 21.23
C ILE A 892 41.90 -26.88 22.34
N SER A 893 42.26 -28.16 22.44
CA SER A 893 41.72 -29.12 23.40
C SER A 893 42.39 -29.05 24.79
N SER A 894 43.48 -28.29 24.95
CA SER A 894 44.07 -27.99 26.26
C SER A 894 43.55 -26.70 26.91
N LEU A 895 42.76 -25.90 26.18
CA LEU A 895 42.25 -24.61 26.67
C LEU A 895 41.05 -24.74 27.60
N VAL A 896 40.32 -25.86 27.50
CA VAL A 896 39.13 -26.13 28.31
C VAL A 896 39.48 -27.17 29.37
N PRO A 897 39.31 -26.84 30.67
CA PRO A 897 39.47 -27.81 31.74
C PRO A 897 38.49 -28.96 31.57
N ARG A 898 38.92 -30.19 31.86
CA ARG A 898 38.07 -31.36 31.72
C ARG A 898 36.86 -31.32 32.65
N LEU A 899 35.68 -31.68 32.14
CA LEU A 899 34.43 -31.72 32.91
C LEU A 899 34.45 -32.88 33.91
N ALA A 900 34.89 -34.06 33.47
CA ALA A 900 35.09 -35.24 34.32
C ALA A 900 36.35 -35.11 35.18
N THR A 901 36.29 -34.32 36.26
CA THR A 901 37.42 -34.12 37.19
C THR A 901 37.94 -35.41 37.84
N HIS A 902 37.13 -36.47 37.87
CA HIS A 902 37.51 -37.80 38.38
C HIS A 902 38.36 -38.63 37.41
N SER A 903 38.49 -38.23 36.13
CA SER A 903 39.36 -38.89 35.14
C SER A 903 40.86 -38.72 35.43
N GLY A 904 41.24 -37.73 36.24
CA GLY A 904 42.64 -37.44 36.60
C GLY A 904 43.44 -36.68 35.53
N LEU A 905 42.82 -36.35 34.39
CA LEU A 905 43.40 -35.55 33.32
C LEU A 905 42.95 -34.09 33.41
N GLU A 906 43.88 -33.14 33.27
CA GLU A 906 43.56 -31.70 33.39
C GLU A 906 42.78 -31.17 32.17
N HIS A 907 43.00 -31.75 30.99
CA HIS A 907 42.43 -31.30 29.72
C HIS A 907 42.31 -32.44 28.69
N TYR A 908 41.65 -32.17 27.56
CA TYR A 908 41.29 -33.18 26.54
C TYR A 908 42.42 -33.54 25.55
N GLN A 909 43.50 -32.77 25.50
CA GLN A 909 44.55 -32.95 24.48
C GLN A 909 45.21 -34.33 24.46
N ALA A 910 45.50 -34.93 25.62
CA ALA A 910 46.16 -36.23 25.69
C ALA A 910 45.31 -37.34 25.02
N ASP A 911 44.01 -37.36 25.30
CA ASP A 911 43.09 -38.34 24.72
C ASP A 911 43.01 -38.22 23.21
N LEU A 912 43.02 -36.99 22.67
CA LEU A 912 42.92 -36.72 21.24
C LEU A 912 44.22 -36.99 20.47
N GLU A 913 45.39 -36.80 21.12
CA GLU A 913 46.68 -37.18 20.52
C GLU A 913 46.83 -38.69 20.36
N ASP A 914 46.25 -39.47 21.28
CA ASP A 914 46.25 -40.93 21.24
C ASP A 914 45.19 -41.52 20.28
N MET A 915 44.27 -40.70 19.76
CA MET A 915 43.26 -41.16 18.80
C MET A 915 43.89 -41.51 17.45
N MET A 916 43.69 -42.77 17.03
CA MET A 916 44.27 -43.33 15.82
C MET A 916 43.97 -42.47 14.58
N ASP A 917 42.72 -42.08 14.36
CA ASP A 917 42.30 -41.32 13.17
C ASP A 917 43.02 -39.96 13.06
N LEU A 918 43.15 -39.22 14.16
CA LEU A 918 43.87 -37.93 14.17
C LEU A 918 45.37 -38.13 13.98
N SER A 919 45.94 -39.18 14.60
CA SER A 919 47.36 -39.53 14.47
C SER A 919 47.73 -39.95 13.05
N GLU A 920 46.84 -40.65 12.33
CA GLU A 920 46.98 -41.03 10.93
C GLU A 920 46.97 -39.79 10.03
N MET A 921 46.01 -38.87 10.22
CA MET A 921 45.95 -37.61 9.47
C MET A 921 47.18 -36.73 9.68
N ARG A 922 47.68 -36.64 10.93
CA ARG A 922 48.94 -35.94 11.23
C ARG A 922 50.10 -36.59 10.49
N SER A 923 50.22 -37.92 10.55
CA SER A 923 51.32 -38.66 9.92
C SER A 923 51.30 -38.49 8.40
N GLU A 924 50.12 -38.58 7.78
CA GLU A 924 49.94 -38.38 6.33
C GLU A 924 50.36 -36.96 5.90
N LEU A 925 49.95 -35.92 6.64
CA LEU A 925 50.34 -34.55 6.36
C LEU A 925 51.87 -34.39 6.43
N MET A 926 52.51 -34.92 7.47
CA MET A 926 53.97 -34.83 7.65
C MET A 926 54.73 -35.63 6.58
N GLU A 927 54.23 -36.78 6.13
CA GLU A 927 54.81 -37.55 5.02
C GLU A 927 54.75 -36.79 3.69
N ARG A 928 53.64 -36.10 3.39
CA ARG A 928 53.49 -35.24 2.22
C ARG A 928 54.49 -34.07 2.25
N ILE A 929 54.68 -33.47 3.42
CA ILE A 929 55.66 -32.39 3.63
C ILE A 929 57.09 -32.89 3.39
N GLN A 930 57.45 -34.03 3.98
CA GLN A 930 58.75 -34.66 3.76
C GLN A 930 59.00 -34.98 2.29
N THR A 931 58.00 -35.49 1.58
CA THR A 931 58.09 -35.79 0.15
C THR A 931 58.36 -34.54 -0.69
N VAL A 932 57.68 -33.44 -0.41
CA VAL A 932 57.87 -32.17 -1.11
C VAL A 932 59.20 -31.50 -0.76
N MET A 933 59.63 -31.55 0.50
CA MET A 933 60.96 -31.08 0.92
C MET A 933 62.07 -31.79 0.13
N ASN A 934 61.98 -33.12 0.00
CA ASN A 934 62.94 -33.90 -0.78
C ASN A 934 62.96 -33.47 -2.26
N LYS A 935 61.79 -33.26 -2.89
CA LYS A 935 61.69 -32.78 -4.29
C LYS A 935 62.26 -31.38 -4.48
N ALA A 936 62.05 -30.48 -3.52
CA ALA A 936 62.61 -29.14 -3.55
C ALA A 936 64.13 -29.13 -3.34
N ILE A 937 64.65 -30.03 -2.49
CA ILE A 937 66.10 -30.25 -2.33
C ILE A 937 66.70 -30.84 -3.61
N GLU A 938 66.05 -31.81 -4.25
CA GLU A 938 66.47 -32.33 -5.56
C GLU A 938 66.54 -31.23 -6.62
N TYR A 939 65.57 -30.29 -6.61
CA TYR A 939 65.60 -29.12 -7.47
C TYR A 939 66.79 -28.20 -7.18
N ARG A 940 67.13 -27.94 -5.90
CA ARG A 940 68.37 -27.23 -5.52
C ARG A 940 69.61 -27.92 -6.10
N ASN A 941 69.72 -29.23 -5.90
CA ASN A 941 70.89 -30.01 -6.31
C ASN A 941 71.06 -30.02 -7.85
N SER A 942 69.99 -29.81 -8.63
CA SER A 942 70.09 -29.67 -10.10
C SER A 942 70.94 -28.47 -10.54
N PHE A 943 71.10 -27.46 -9.68
CA PHE A 943 71.94 -26.28 -9.95
C PHE A 943 73.40 -26.47 -9.55
N ASP A 944 73.78 -27.58 -8.90
CA ASP A 944 75.17 -27.86 -8.50
C ASP A 944 76.14 -27.91 -9.69
N GLN A 945 75.63 -28.19 -10.90
CA GLN A 945 76.42 -28.11 -12.14
C GLN A 945 76.99 -26.71 -12.43
N TYR A 946 76.40 -25.66 -11.84
CA TYR A 946 76.86 -24.28 -11.94
C TYR A 946 77.69 -23.84 -10.74
N ALA A 947 77.93 -24.71 -9.75
CA ALA A 947 78.54 -24.34 -8.48
C ALA A 947 79.94 -23.74 -8.62
N TYR A 948 80.71 -24.17 -9.62
CA TYR A 948 82.03 -23.59 -9.93
C TYR A 948 81.97 -22.06 -10.11
N LEU A 949 80.84 -21.51 -10.58
CA LEU A 949 80.68 -20.06 -10.77
C LEU A 949 80.74 -19.26 -9.46
N TRP A 950 80.33 -19.83 -8.33
CA TRP A 950 80.33 -19.14 -7.04
C TRP A 950 81.29 -19.74 -6.00
N VAL A 951 81.81 -20.94 -6.25
CA VAL A 951 82.80 -21.62 -5.40
C VAL A 951 84.23 -21.26 -5.79
N ASP A 952 84.53 -21.12 -7.09
CA ASP A 952 85.91 -20.93 -7.56
C ASP A 952 86.41 -19.49 -7.38
N ASP A 953 87.70 -19.33 -7.05
CA ASP A 953 88.34 -18.02 -6.98
C ASP A 953 88.65 -17.49 -8.39
N ARG A 954 87.88 -16.47 -8.79
CA ARG A 954 88.06 -15.69 -10.03
C ARG A 954 89.50 -15.29 -10.30
N LYS A 955 90.27 -14.90 -9.28
CA LYS A 955 91.66 -14.45 -9.46
C LYS A 955 92.60 -15.60 -9.79
N GLU A 956 92.40 -16.74 -9.16
CA GLU A 956 93.22 -17.94 -9.40
C GLU A 956 92.90 -18.55 -10.76
N PHE A 957 91.61 -18.57 -11.14
CA PHE A 957 91.19 -18.96 -12.49
C PHE A 957 91.84 -18.08 -13.56
N MET A 958 91.77 -16.75 -13.40
CA MET A 958 92.41 -15.82 -14.34
C MET A 958 93.92 -16.03 -14.41
N ARG A 959 94.59 -16.24 -13.27
CA ARG A 959 96.03 -16.50 -13.24
C ARG A 959 96.39 -17.75 -14.04
N GLN A 960 95.65 -18.84 -13.85
CA GLN A 960 95.89 -20.10 -14.57
C GLN A 960 95.59 -19.95 -16.07
N PHE A 961 94.50 -19.26 -16.42
CA PHE A 961 94.17 -18.95 -17.81
C PHE A 961 95.27 -18.15 -18.52
N LEU A 962 95.87 -17.15 -17.86
CA LEU A 962 96.95 -16.34 -18.43
C LEU A 962 98.28 -17.09 -18.62
N LEU A 963 98.55 -18.09 -17.78
CA LEU A 963 99.78 -18.88 -17.82
C LEU A 963 99.70 -20.07 -18.79
N TYR A 964 98.55 -20.74 -18.85
CA TYR A 964 98.40 -22.04 -19.50
C TYR A 964 97.27 -22.11 -20.53
N ASN A 965 96.55 -21.02 -20.79
CA ASN A 965 95.37 -20.92 -21.67
C ASN A 965 94.12 -21.69 -21.21
N HIS A 966 94.23 -22.63 -20.29
CA HIS A 966 93.10 -23.29 -19.63
C HIS A 966 93.38 -23.56 -18.16
N VAL A 967 92.34 -23.93 -17.40
CA VAL A 967 92.50 -24.40 -16.02
C VAL A 967 93.17 -25.77 -16.06
N LEU A 968 94.30 -25.89 -15.38
CA LEU A 968 95.07 -27.12 -15.33
C LEU A 968 94.24 -28.22 -14.65
N THR A 969 94.06 -29.33 -15.36
CA THR A 969 93.41 -30.50 -14.76
C THR A 969 94.37 -31.19 -13.78
N ALA A 970 93.83 -31.85 -12.75
CA ALA A 970 94.65 -32.58 -11.78
C ALA A 970 95.59 -33.61 -12.44
N GLU A 971 95.16 -34.17 -13.57
CA GLU A 971 95.94 -35.12 -14.38
C GLU A 971 97.12 -34.45 -15.12
N GLU A 972 96.99 -33.20 -15.58
CA GLU A 972 98.07 -32.44 -16.22
C GLU A 972 99.13 -31.95 -15.22
N ILE A 973 98.70 -31.59 -14.01
CA ILE A 973 99.59 -31.20 -12.91
C ILE A 973 100.45 -32.40 -12.47
N GLU A 974 99.87 -33.61 -12.43
CA GLU A 974 100.62 -34.84 -12.12
C GLU A 974 101.52 -35.28 -13.27
N ALA A 975 101.12 -35.12 -14.53
CA ALA A 975 101.90 -35.54 -15.69
C ALA A 975 103.18 -34.72 -15.94
N HIS A 976 103.22 -33.47 -15.48
CA HIS A 976 104.33 -32.52 -15.68
C HIS A 976 105.03 -32.10 -14.37
N ALA A 977 105.04 -32.98 -13.36
CA ALA A 977 105.59 -32.67 -12.04
C ALA A 977 107.11 -32.38 -12.02
N ASP A 978 107.90 -32.97 -12.93
CA ASP A 978 109.37 -32.79 -12.96
C ASP A 978 109.87 -31.67 -13.91
N ASP A 979 109.16 -31.41 -15.02
CA ASP A 979 109.57 -30.46 -16.06
C ASP A 979 108.77 -29.13 -16.04
N GLY A 980 107.72 -29.03 -15.21
CA GLY A 980 106.78 -27.91 -15.22
C GLY A 980 105.85 -27.94 -16.44
N VAL A 981 104.62 -27.44 -16.30
CA VAL A 981 103.69 -27.35 -17.42
C VAL A 981 104.20 -26.25 -18.38
N PRO A 982 104.26 -26.48 -19.71
CA PRO A 982 104.68 -25.46 -20.67
C PRO A 982 103.77 -24.23 -20.61
N GLU A 983 104.36 -23.05 -20.37
CA GLU A 983 103.64 -21.78 -20.41
C GLU A 983 103.19 -21.49 -21.84
N ASN A 984 101.87 -21.41 -22.04
CA ASN A 984 101.24 -21.06 -23.31
C ASN A 984 100.29 -19.89 -23.05
N PRO A 985 100.72 -18.64 -23.28
CA PRO A 985 99.85 -17.49 -23.08
C PRO A 985 98.66 -17.54 -24.05
N PRO A 986 97.45 -17.17 -23.60
CA PRO A 986 96.22 -17.28 -24.39
C PRO A 986 96.21 -16.30 -25.57
N THR A 987 95.66 -16.77 -26.69
CA THR A 987 95.41 -15.96 -27.89
C THR A 987 94.11 -15.16 -27.78
N LEU A 988 93.95 -14.14 -28.61
CA LEU A 988 92.74 -13.31 -28.65
C LEU A 988 91.46 -14.14 -28.94
N GLU A 989 91.57 -15.15 -29.80
CA GLU A 989 90.47 -16.07 -30.13
C GLU A 989 90.04 -16.89 -28.90
N GLN A 990 90.98 -17.25 -28.03
CA GLN A 990 90.68 -18.01 -26.81
C GLN A 990 90.03 -17.15 -25.73
N PHE A 991 90.41 -15.87 -25.61
CA PHE A 991 89.65 -14.90 -24.80
C PHE A 991 88.22 -14.74 -25.29
N LYS A 992 88.02 -14.70 -26.62
CA LYS A 992 86.70 -14.63 -27.23
C LYS A 992 85.85 -15.85 -26.89
N GLU A 993 86.39 -17.06 -27.05
CA GLU A 993 85.70 -18.30 -26.71
C GLU A 993 85.27 -18.37 -25.24
N GLN A 994 86.13 -17.92 -24.32
CA GLN A 994 85.78 -17.87 -22.89
C GLN A 994 84.67 -16.85 -22.60
N ILE A 995 84.75 -15.64 -23.16
CA ILE A 995 83.70 -14.64 -23.01
C ILE A 995 82.36 -15.15 -23.58
N ASP A 996 82.37 -15.70 -24.80
CA ASP A 996 81.18 -16.28 -25.45
C ASP A 996 80.58 -17.43 -24.63
N SER A 997 81.42 -18.25 -23.98
CA SER A 997 80.95 -19.33 -23.11
C SER A 997 80.16 -18.80 -21.90
N TYR A 998 80.63 -17.75 -21.24
CA TYR A 998 79.93 -17.15 -20.09
C TYR A 998 78.69 -16.36 -20.52
N GLU A 999 78.71 -15.69 -21.68
CA GLU A 999 77.50 -15.06 -22.23
C GLU A 999 76.44 -16.10 -22.61
N LYS A 1000 76.83 -17.25 -23.15
CA LYS A 1000 75.91 -18.37 -23.41
C LYS A 1000 75.34 -18.96 -22.11
N ILE A 1001 76.14 -19.09 -21.07
CA ILE A 1001 75.67 -19.52 -19.74
C ILE A 1001 74.69 -18.47 -19.17
N TYR A 1002 74.94 -17.18 -19.38
CA TYR A 1002 74.03 -16.11 -18.98
C TYR A 1002 72.66 -16.25 -19.65
N GLU A 1003 72.60 -16.49 -20.97
CA GLU A 1003 71.34 -16.73 -21.70
C GLU A 1003 70.59 -17.96 -21.17
N VAL A 1004 71.30 -19.05 -20.87
CA VAL A 1004 70.70 -20.27 -20.30
C VAL A 1004 70.07 -20.00 -18.94
N VAL A 1005 70.77 -19.27 -18.05
CA VAL A 1005 70.27 -18.93 -16.71
C VAL A 1005 69.14 -17.89 -16.78
N GLU A 1006 69.14 -16.98 -17.75
CA GLU A 1006 68.05 -16.03 -17.98
C GLU A 1006 66.75 -16.75 -18.36
N GLY A 1007 66.87 -17.87 -19.08
CA GLY A 1007 65.76 -18.76 -19.43
C GLY A 1007 65.20 -19.61 -18.28
N PHE A 1008 65.81 -19.61 -17.09
CA PHE A 1008 65.27 -20.35 -15.93
C PHE A 1008 63.92 -19.79 -15.48
N SER A 1009 63.03 -20.67 -15.03
CA SER A 1009 61.73 -20.27 -14.47
C SER A 1009 61.91 -19.49 -13.17
N ASP A 1010 61.15 -18.41 -13.04
CA ASP A 1010 61.18 -17.54 -11.84
C ASP A 1010 60.57 -18.24 -10.61
N THR A 1011 59.63 -19.17 -10.82
CA THR A 1011 59.00 -19.97 -9.77
C THR A 1011 58.89 -21.44 -10.20
N ALA A 1012 59.04 -22.35 -9.25
CA ALA A 1012 58.82 -23.79 -9.43
C ALA A 1012 57.69 -24.26 -8.50
N ILE A 1013 56.75 -25.07 -9.01
CA ILE A 1013 55.64 -25.62 -8.23
C ILE A 1013 55.80 -27.13 -8.12
N PHE A 1014 55.80 -27.65 -6.90
CA PHE A 1014 55.91 -29.07 -6.59
C PHE A 1014 54.58 -29.60 -6.04
N GLU A 1015 54.17 -30.78 -6.52
CA GLU A 1015 52.91 -31.46 -6.13
C GLU A 1015 51.65 -30.56 -6.21
N SER A 1016 51.69 -29.50 -7.01
CA SER A 1016 50.64 -28.47 -7.16
C SER A 1016 50.42 -27.53 -5.96
N TRP A 1017 50.92 -27.86 -4.75
CA TRP A 1017 50.65 -27.09 -3.53
C TRP A 1017 51.87 -26.40 -2.90
N PHE A 1018 53.11 -26.65 -3.34
CA PHE A 1018 54.31 -26.03 -2.77
C PHE A 1018 55.06 -25.19 -3.81
N ARG A 1019 55.23 -23.89 -3.55
CA ARG A 1019 55.91 -22.95 -4.44
C ARG A 1019 57.33 -22.67 -3.96
N VAL A 1020 58.31 -22.80 -4.84
CA VAL A 1020 59.67 -22.30 -4.62
C VAL A 1020 59.88 -21.04 -5.45
N ASP A 1021 60.21 -19.93 -4.79
CA ASP A 1021 60.58 -18.68 -5.45
C ASP A 1021 62.10 -18.66 -5.71
N SER A 1022 62.49 -18.86 -6.97
CA SER A 1022 63.89 -18.85 -7.41
C SER A 1022 64.34 -17.51 -7.98
N ARG A 1023 63.50 -16.45 -7.96
CA ARG A 1023 63.88 -15.11 -8.44
C ARG A 1023 65.14 -14.56 -7.74
N PRO A 1024 65.28 -14.63 -6.41
CA PRO A 1024 66.47 -14.11 -5.73
C PRO A 1024 67.73 -14.88 -6.12
N PHE A 1025 67.66 -16.21 -6.17
CA PHE A 1025 68.74 -17.08 -6.63
C PHE A 1025 69.15 -16.78 -8.08
N LYS A 1026 68.18 -16.71 -9.00
CA LYS A 1026 68.41 -16.40 -10.43
C LYS A 1026 69.10 -15.05 -10.59
N GLN A 1027 68.63 -14.01 -9.89
CA GLN A 1027 69.25 -12.68 -9.92
C GLN A 1027 70.70 -12.70 -9.39
N ALA A 1028 70.95 -13.41 -8.29
CA ALA A 1028 72.29 -13.55 -7.73
C ALA A 1028 73.24 -14.29 -8.70
N LEU A 1029 72.78 -15.38 -9.31
CA LEU A 1029 73.55 -16.18 -10.26
C LEU A 1029 73.89 -15.40 -11.55
N LEU A 1030 72.92 -14.69 -12.13
CA LEU A 1030 73.12 -13.82 -13.29
C LEU A 1030 74.18 -12.74 -13.01
N ASN A 1031 74.16 -12.16 -11.81
CA ASN A 1031 75.15 -11.17 -11.38
C ASN A 1031 76.56 -11.77 -11.24
N ILE A 1032 76.68 -13.03 -10.80
CA ILE A 1032 77.96 -13.73 -10.69
C ILE A 1032 78.52 -14.05 -12.08
N ILE A 1033 77.70 -14.56 -13.01
CA ILE A 1033 78.12 -14.84 -14.39
C ILE A 1033 78.61 -13.56 -15.09
N LYS A 1034 77.89 -12.45 -14.93
CA LYS A 1034 78.35 -11.14 -15.44
C LYS A 1034 79.71 -10.72 -14.89
N LYS A 1035 79.98 -11.00 -13.62
CA LYS A 1035 81.29 -10.72 -13.01
C LYS A 1035 82.41 -11.58 -13.59
N TRP A 1036 82.14 -12.81 -14.00
CA TRP A 1036 83.10 -13.68 -14.70
C TRP A 1036 83.39 -13.16 -16.10
N SER A 1037 82.36 -12.90 -16.91
CA SER A 1037 82.51 -12.29 -18.25
C SER A 1037 83.25 -10.95 -18.18
N TYR A 1038 82.90 -10.08 -17.23
CA TYR A 1038 83.54 -8.78 -17.06
C TYR A 1038 85.02 -8.88 -16.68
N MET A 1039 85.45 -9.91 -15.94
CA MET A 1039 86.85 -10.08 -15.56
C MET A 1039 87.77 -10.26 -16.78
N PHE A 1040 87.37 -11.07 -17.77
CA PHE A 1040 88.13 -11.24 -19.02
C PHE A 1040 88.14 -9.96 -19.86
N LYS A 1041 86.97 -9.32 -19.97
CA LYS A 1041 86.84 -8.04 -20.67
C LYS A 1041 87.71 -6.95 -20.05
N GLN A 1042 87.72 -6.85 -18.71
CA GLN A 1042 88.54 -5.89 -17.98
C GLN A 1042 90.04 -6.16 -18.15
N TYR A 1043 90.48 -7.42 -18.14
CA TYR A 1043 91.88 -7.74 -18.42
C TYR A 1043 92.32 -7.28 -19.81
N LEU A 1044 91.47 -7.48 -20.83
CA LEU A 1044 91.76 -6.99 -22.19
C LEU A 1044 91.82 -5.46 -22.26
N ILE A 1045 90.91 -4.77 -21.56
CA ILE A 1045 90.94 -3.29 -21.42
C ILE A 1045 92.26 -2.85 -20.77
N ASP A 1046 92.63 -3.45 -19.64
CA ASP A 1046 93.84 -3.11 -18.90
C ASP A 1046 95.10 -3.44 -19.70
N HIS A 1047 95.12 -4.55 -20.43
CA HIS A 1047 96.23 -4.94 -21.31
C HIS A 1047 96.46 -3.92 -22.44
N VAL A 1048 95.39 -3.48 -23.11
CA VAL A 1048 95.48 -2.46 -24.17
C VAL A 1048 95.94 -1.12 -23.61
N THR A 1049 95.34 -0.70 -22.49
CA THR A 1049 95.64 0.60 -21.87
C THR A 1049 97.07 0.65 -21.35
N ASN A 1050 97.52 -0.39 -20.64
CA ASN A 1050 98.87 -0.45 -20.09
C ASN A 1050 99.93 -0.55 -21.20
N SER A 1051 99.67 -1.32 -22.27
CA SER A 1051 100.62 -1.46 -23.39
C SER A 1051 100.82 -0.15 -24.16
N LEU A 1052 99.74 0.61 -24.39
CA LEU A 1052 99.82 1.92 -25.05
C LEU A 1052 100.44 2.99 -24.14
N THR A 1053 100.14 2.95 -22.85
CA THR A 1053 100.72 3.89 -21.87
C THR A 1053 102.21 3.64 -21.68
N ASP A 1054 102.64 2.38 -21.54
CA ASP A 1054 104.06 2.02 -21.44
C ASP A 1054 104.83 2.41 -22.71
N LEU A 1055 104.23 2.25 -23.90
CA LEU A 1055 104.86 2.72 -25.13
C LEU A 1055 104.94 4.25 -25.20
N ALA A 1056 103.90 4.96 -24.78
CA ALA A 1056 103.90 6.43 -24.74
C ALA A 1056 104.98 6.97 -23.80
N GLU A 1057 105.10 6.39 -22.61
CA GLU A 1057 106.12 6.75 -21.62
C GLU A 1057 107.53 6.42 -22.14
N PHE A 1058 107.71 5.25 -22.76
CA PHE A 1058 108.98 4.86 -23.38
C PHE A 1058 109.41 5.85 -24.49
N ILE A 1059 108.50 6.25 -25.39
CA ILE A 1059 108.79 7.21 -26.45
C ILE A 1059 109.20 8.56 -25.86
N GLN A 1060 108.47 9.05 -24.85
CA GLN A 1060 108.77 10.33 -24.21
C GLN A 1060 110.16 10.35 -23.56
N VAL A 1061 110.51 9.30 -22.82
CA VAL A 1061 111.83 9.17 -22.17
C VAL A 1061 112.94 9.06 -23.22
N THR A 1062 112.70 8.29 -24.27
CA THR A 1062 113.71 8.01 -25.31
C THR A 1062 113.97 9.21 -26.22
N ASP A 1063 112.94 9.93 -26.66
CA ASP A 1063 113.13 11.18 -27.41
C ASP A 1063 113.80 12.27 -26.56
N ALA A 1064 113.44 12.40 -25.28
CA ALA A 1064 114.11 13.34 -24.37
C ALA A 1064 115.61 13.03 -24.23
N GLY A 1065 115.98 11.74 -24.15
CA GLY A 1065 117.38 11.30 -24.13
C GLY A 1065 118.13 11.55 -25.44
N LEU A 1066 117.47 11.41 -26.59
CA LEU A 1066 118.08 11.60 -27.91
C LEU A 1066 118.25 13.08 -28.28
N THR A 1067 117.45 14.00 -27.76
CA THR A 1067 117.55 15.43 -28.12
C THR A 1067 118.70 16.19 -27.44
N LYS A 1068 119.36 15.62 -26.42
CA LYS A 1068 120.51 16.27 -25.75
C LYS A 1068 121.71 16.39 -26.72
N GLU A 1069 122.41 17.53 -26.72
CA GLU A 1069 123.63 17.75 -27.53
C GLU A 1069 124.86 17.24 -26.77
N VAL A 1070 125.65 16.37 -27.41
CA VAL A 1070 126.87 15.80 -26.80
C VAL A 1070 128.08 16.63 -27.23
N THR A 1071 128.76 17.26 -26.27
CA THR A 1071 129.98 18.05 -26.54
C THR A 1071 131.27 17.23 -26.42
N GLU A 1072 132.30 17.62 -27.15
CA GLU A 1072 133.56 16.89 -27.27
C GLU A 1072 134.32 16.84 -25.92
N GLY A 1073 134.37 15.67 -25.27
CA GLY A 1073 135.10 15.40 -24.03
C GLY A 1073 134.28 14.84 -22.85
N ASP A 1074 132.95 14.78 -22.95
CA ASP A 1074 132.09 14.28 -21.89
C ASP A 1074 131.67 12.81 -22.12
N TYR A 1075 132.23 11.90 -21.31
CA TYR A 1075 132.07 10.45 -21.48
C TYR A 1075 130.70 9.94 -21.00
N ASP A 1076 130.17 10.51 -19.91
CA ASP A 1076 128.94 10.01 -19.29
C ASP A 1076 127.70 10.34 -20.12
N GLU A 1077 127.64 11.53 -20.74
CA GLU A 1077 126.53 11.91 -21.63
C GLU A 1077 126.54 11.12 -22.95
N LEU A 1078 127.72 10.75 -23.44
CA LEU A 1078 127.88 9.88 -24.60
C LEU A 1078 127.34 8.47 -24.33
N VAL A 1079 127.57 7.92 -23.13
CA VAL A 1079 127.06 6.62 -22.69
C VAL A 1079 125.54 6.64 -22.55
N GLU A 1080 124.96 7.71 -21.98
CA GLU A 1080 123.51 7.87 -21.85
C GLU A 1080 122.83 7.90 -23.24
N CYS A 1081 123.39 8.67 -24.18
CA CYS A 1081 122.88 8.76 -25.56
C CYS A 1081 123.00 7.41 -26.31
N MET A 1082 124.12 6.69 -26.15
CA MET A 1082 124.31 5.36 -26.75
C MET A 1082 123.38 4.30 -26.13
N GLY A 1083 123.07 4.41 -24.83
CA GLY A 1083 122.10 3.57 -24.14
C GLY A 1083 120.68 3.72 -24.71
N HIS A 1084 120.24 4.97 -24.96
CA HIS A 1084 118.94 5.23 -25.60
C HIS A 1084 118.91 4.75 -27.06
N LEU A 1085 120.00 4.88 -27.82
CA LEU A 1085 120.10 4.35 -29.19
C LEU A 1085 120.01 2.80 -29.23
N MET A 1086 120.58 2.11 -28.24
CA MET A 1086 120.48 0.66 -28.11
C MET A 1086 119.06 0.22 -27.73
N ALA A 1087 118.43 0.93 -26.79
CA ALA A 1087 117.05 0.66 -26.37
C ALA A 1087 116.04 0.83 -27.53
N VAL A 1088 116.21 1.83 -28.39
CA VAL A 1088 115.37 1.97 -29.61
C VAL A 1088 115.54 0.79 -30.55
N ARG A 1089 116.76 0.30 -30.76
CA ARG A 1089 117.05 -0.82 -31.66
C ARG A 1089 116.44 -2.12 -31.15
N ASP A 1090 116.65 -2.42 -29.87
CA ASP A 1090 116.25 -3.70 -29.30
C ASP A 1090 114.71 -3.79 -29.15
N ARG A 1091 114.04 -2.66 -28.92
CA ARG A 1091 112.57 -2.57 -28.86
C ARG A 1091 111.90 -2.46 -30.25
N GLN A 1092 112.68 -2.27 -31.32
CA GLN A 1092 112.17 -1.96 -32.66
C GLN A 1092 111.23 -3.02 -33.24
N LEU A 1093 111.66 -4.27 -33.25
CA LEU A 1093 110.86 -5.37 -33.82
C LEU A 1093 109.57 -5.59 -33.03
N ALA A 1094 109.67 -5.63 -31.70
CA ALA A 1094 108.53 -5.87 -30.83
C ALA A 1094 107.47 -4.76 -30.87
N THR A 1095 107.89 -3.49 -30.95
CA THR A 1095 106.96 -2.34 -30.99
C THR A 1095 106.31 -2.17 -32.37
N ASP A 1096 107.02 -2.47 -33.46
CA ASP A 1096 106.45 -2.41 -34.81
C ASP A 1096 105.36 -3.48 -35.03
N GLU A 1097 105.48 -4.65 -34.38
CA GLU A 1097 104.48 -5.73 -34.45
C GLU A 1097 103.33 -5.60 -33.43
N MET A 1098 103.42 -4.72 -32.42
CA MET A 1098 102.46 -4.62 -31.31
C MET A 1098 101.13 -3.94 -31.67
N PHE A 1099 101.11 -3.03 -32.65
CA PHE A 1099 99.93 -2.20 -32.93
C PHE A 1099 98.76 -2.94 -33.60
N GLU A 1100 99.04 -3.98 -34.40
CA GLU A 1100 97.99 -4.71 -35.11
C GLU A 1100 97.19 -5.62 -34.14
N PRO A 1101 97.82 -6.42 -33.26
CA PRO A 1101 97.11 -7.17 -32.23
C PRO A 1101 96.29 -6.29 -31.28
N LEU A 1102 96.78 -5.08 -30.97
CA LEU A 1102 96.06 -4.12 -30.12
C LEU A 1102 94.84 -3.48 -30.82
N LYS A 1103 94.81 -3.44 -32.16
CA LYS A 1103 93.60 -3.04 -32.90
C LYS A 1103 92.56 -4.16 -32.89
N GLU A 1104 93.01 -5.40 -33.10
CA GLU A 1104 92.14 -6.58 -33.06
C GLU A 1104 91.49 -6.77 -31.68
N THR A 1105 92.21 -6.50 -30.58
CA THR A 1105 91.62 -6.52 -29.22
C THR A 1105 90.53 -5.45 -29.03
N ILE A 1106 90.72 -4.24 -29.56
CA ILE A 1106 89.74 -3.13 -29.47
C ILE A 1106 88.49 -3.44 -30.31
N GLU A 1107 88.65 -3.98 -31.52
CA GLU A 1107 87.52 -4.42 -32.34
C GLU A 1107 86.73 -5.54 -31.66
N LEU A 1108 87.42 -6.50 -31.02
CA LEU A 1108 86.77 -7.55 -30.25
C LEU A 1108 85.97 -6.97 -29.07
N LEU A 1109 86.55 -6.08 -28.27
CA LEU A 1109 85.85 -5.43 -27.16
C LEU A 1109 84.61 -4.65 -27.61
N LYS A 1110 84.67 -4.04 -28.80
CA LYS A 1110 83.52 -3.36 -29.42
C LYS A 1110 82.37 -4.31 -29.75
N THR A 1111 82.65 -5.56 -30.16
CA THR A 1111 81.60 -6.56 -30.39
C THR A 1111 80.84 -6.95 -29.11
N TYR A 1112 81.44 -6.75 -27.94
CA TYR A 1112 80.81 -6.98 -26.63
C TYR A 1112 80.26 -5.71 -25.96
N ASN A 1113 80.04 -4.64 -26.74
CA ASN A 1113 79.55 -3.33 -26.28
C ASN A 1113 80.43 -2.66 -25.20
N GLN A 1114 81.73 -2.89 -25.21
CA GLN A 1114 82.68 -2.11 -24.41
C GLN A 1114 83.44 -1.12 -25.29
N GLU A 1115 83.09 0.16 -25.15
CA GLU A 1115 83.79 1.27 -25.82
C GLU A 1115 85.00 1.69 -24.98
N MET A 1116 86.15 1.83 -25.63
CA MET A 1116 87.37 2.31 -25.00
C MET A 1116 87.35 3.85 -24.90
N PRO A 1117 88.03 4.45 -23.92
CA PRO A 1117 88.14 5.90 -23.82
C PRO A 1117 88.73 6.54 -25.09
N ASP A 1118 88.24 7.72 -25.48
CA ASP A 1118 88.72 8.47 -26.65
C ASP A 1118 90.25 8.69 -26.63
N GLU A 1119 90.82 8.79 -25.43
CA GLU A 1119 92.27 8.92 -25.20
C GLU A 1119 93.08 7.71 -25.70
N VAL A 1120 92.54 6.50 -25.58
CA VAL A 1120 93.19 5.26 -26.07
C VAL A 1120 93.12 5.19 -27.59
N HIS A 1121 91.99 5.62 -28.18
CA HIS A 1121 91.85 5.73 -29.63
C HIS A 1121 92.81 6.78 -30.21
N GLN A 1122 92.95 7.93 -29.56
CA GLN A 1122 93.90 8.97 -29.93
C GLN A 1122 95.36 8.49 -29.81
N GLN A 1123 95.70 7.76 -28.75
CA GLN A 1123 97.03 7.17 -28.58
C GLN A 1123 97.36 6.14 -29.68
N LEU A 1124 96.40 5.33 -30.11
CA LEU A 1124 96.61 4.32 -31.16
C LEU A 1124 96.87 4.95 -32.54
N GLU A 1125 96.35 6.14 -32.82
CA GLU A 1125 96.65 6.90 -34.05
C GLU A 1125 97.97 7.70 -33.95
N GLU A 1126 98.25 8.33 -32.80
CA GLU A 1126 99.41 9.21 -32.65
C GLU A 1126 100.73 8.48 -32.35
N LEU A 1127 100.70 7.38 -31.57
CA LEU A 1127 101.91 6.68 -31.14
C LEU A 1127 102.71 6.02 -32.28
N PRO A 1128 102.10 5.44 -33.34
CA PRO A 1128 102.84 4.94 -34.49
C PRO A 1128 103.62 6.04 -35.21
N GLU A 1129 103.05 7.25 -35.33
CA GLU A 1129 103.74 8.40 -35.93
C GLU A 1129 104.88 8.90 -35.04
N LYS A 1130 104.62 9.04 -33.73
CA LYS A 1130 105.63 9.43 -32.74
C LYS A 1130 106.80 8.44 -32.71
N TRP A 1131 106.52 7.14 -32.71
CA TRP A 1131 107.54 6.08 -32.76
C TRP A 1131 108.40 6.15 -34.03
N ASN A 1132 107.78 6.38 -35.19
CA ASN A 1132 108.52 6.57 -36.44
C ASN A 1132 109.41 7.81 -36.41
N ASN A 1133 109.00 8.87 -35.73
CA ASN A 1133 109.84 10.06 -35.50
C ASN A 1133 111.00 9.77 -34.55
N THR A 1134 110.78 9.07 -33.44
CA THR A 1134 111.85 8.63 -32.52
C THR A 1134 112.88 7.77 -33.25
N LYS A 1135 112.46 6.85 -34.14
CA LYS A 1135 113.36 6.07 -35.01
C LYS A 1135 114.21 6.96 -35.91
N LYS A 1136 113.64 8.02 -36.50
CA LYS A 1136 114.39 8.99 -37.33
C LYS A 1136 115.37 9.82 -36.49
N ASN A 1137 114.95 10.29 -35.32
CA ASN A 1137 115.80 11.03 -34.37
C ASN A 1137 116.99 10.18 -33.94
N ALA A 1138 116.75 8.91 -33.60
CA ALA A 1138 117.79 7.94 -33.26
C ALA A 1138 118.81 7.75 -34.39
N ILE A 1139 118.36 7.60 -35.64
CA ILE A 1139 119.27 7.46 -36.80
C ILE A 1139 120.11 8.73 -36.99
N THR A 1140 119.50 9.91 -36.83
CA THR A 1140 120.18 11.21 -37.01
C THR A 1140 121.24 11.43 -35.93
N LYS A 1141 120.89 11.20 -34.66
CA LYS A 1141 121.84 11.29 -33.54
C LYS A 1141 122.97 10.26 -33.63
N LYS A 1142 122.68 9.05 -34.12
CA LYS A 1142 123.73 8.05 -34.40
C LYS A 1142 124.78 8.56 -35.40
N GLN A 1143 124.39 9.37 -36.40
CA GLN A 1143 125.35 9.95 -37.35
C GLN A 1143 126.18 11.09 -36.72
N GLU A 1144 125.57 11.93 -35.88
CA GLU A 1144 126.28 13.01 -35.16
C GLU A 1144 127.32 12.47 -34.17
N VAL A 1145 126.99 11.38 -33.48
CA VAL A 1145 127.81 10.82 -32.40
C VAL A 1145 128.92 9.87 -32.91
N ALA A 1146 128.81 9.37 -34.14
CA ALA A 1146 129.76 8.41 -34.74
C ALA A 1146 131.26 8.81 -34.67
N PRO A 1147 131.69 10.05 -34.96
CA PRO A 1147 133.10 10.42 -34.85
C PRO A 1147 133.62 10.39 -33.39
N LEU A 1148 132.79 10.82 -32.43
CA LEU A 1148 133.12 10.78 -30.99
C LEU A 1148 133.21 9.35 -30.48
N GLN A 1149 132.29 8.48 -30.93
CA GLN A 1149 132.30 7.06 -30.63
C GLN A 1149 133.61 6.39 -31.11
N THR A 1150 134.08 6.73 -32.31
CA THR A 1150 135.29 6.12 -32.89
C THR A 1150 136.55 6.46 -32.07
N ASN A 1151 136.62 7.67 -31.52
CA ASN A 1151 137.76 8.12 -30.72
C ASN A 1151 137.79 7.42 -29.35
N GLU A 1152 136.64 7.27 -28.68
CA GLU A 1152 136.55 6.57 -27.39
C GLU A 1152 136.75 5.06 -27.52
N VAL A 1153 136.31 4.43 -28.63
CA VAL A 1153 136.63 3.03 -28.94
C VAL A 1153 138.15 2.79 -28.97
N ALA A 1154 138.93 3.73 -29.52
CA ALA A 1154 140.39 3.62 -29.53
C ALA A 1154 141.00 3.75 -28.12
N ASN A 1155 140.45 4.62 -27.28
CA ASN A 1155 140.86 4.78 -25.88
C ASN A 1155 140.55 3.53 -25.04
N ILE A 1156 139.35 2.95 -25.20
CA ILE A 1156 138.93 1.73 -24.49
C ILE A 1156 139.83 0.55 -24.86
N ARG A 1157 140.16 0.36 -26.14
CA ARG A 1157 141.12 -0.69 -26.56
C ARG A 1157 142.47 -0.56 -25.87
N ARG A 1158 142.96 0.67 -25.67
CA ARG A 1158 144.23 0.93 -24.96
C ARG A 1158 144.15 0.54 -23.49
N LYS A 1159 143.03 0.86 -22.82
CA LYS A 1159 142.79 0.50 -21.41
C LYS A 1159 142.65 -1.01 -21.22
N CYS A 1160 141.94 -1.72 -22.12
CA CYS A 1160 141.87 -3.18 -22.09
C CYS A 1160 143.27 -3.82 -22.17
N GLY A 1161 144.12 -3.31 -23.07
CA GLY A 1161 145.49 -3.80 -23.19
C GLY A 1161 146.35 -3.58 -21.92
N GLN A 1162 146.17 -2.45 -21.22
CA GLN A 1162 146.87 -2.20 -19.95
C GLN A 1162 146.38 -3.08 -18.80
N PHE A 1163 145.08 -3.36 -18.75
CA PHE A 1163 144.51 -4.19 -17.70
C PHE A 1163 144.98 -5.65 -17.81
N ASP A 1164 145.14 -6.17 -19.02
CA ASP A 1164 145.67 -7.53 -19.24
C ASP A 1164 147.08 -7.70 -18.63
N VAL A 1165 147.92 -6.66 -18.73
CA VAL A 1165 149.25 -6.63 -18.10
C VAL A 1165 149.14 -6.63 -16.57
N LYS A 1166 148.29 -5.78 -15.99
CA LYS A 1166 148.07 -5.72 -14.54
C LYS A 1166 147.60 -7.05 -13.96
N GLN A 1167 146.70 -7.74 -14.65
CA GLN A 1167 146.20 -9.05 -14.24
C GLN A 1167 147.32 -10.09 -14.18
N HIS A 1168 148.26 -10.05 -15.13
CA HIS A 1168 149.43 -10.91 -15.11
C HIS A 1168 150.33 -10.64 -13.90
N GLU A 1169 150.59 -9.37 -13.58
CA GLU A 1169 151.35 -8.97 -12.39
C GLU A 1169 150.67 -9.43 -11.08
N PHE A 1170 149.35 -9.28 -10.99
CA PHE A 1170 148.59 -9.72 -9.82
C PHE A 1170 148.70 -11.23 -9.59
N ARG A 1171 148.63 -12.06 -10.63
CA ARG A 1171 148.76 -13.53 -10.48
C ARG A 1171 150.13 -13.95 -9.95
N GLU A 1172 151.20 -13.29 -10.40
CA GLU A 1172 152.55 -13.57 -9.88
C GLU A 1172 152.68 -13.17 -8.41
N ARG A 1173 152.05 -12.07 -7.99
CA ARG A 1173 152.01 -11.66 -6.59
C ARG A 1173 151.18 -12.63 -5.72
N PHE A 1174 149.99 -13.02 -6.19
CA PHE A 1174 149.10 -13.95 -5.51
C PHE A 1174 149.79 -15.30 -5.22
N ARG A 1175 150.60 -15.81 -6.16
CA ARG A 1175 151.38 -17.04 -5.96
C ARG A 1175 152.44 -16.95 -4.86
N ARG A 1176 152.97 -15.75 -4.57
CA ARG A 1176 153.99 -15.54 -3.55
C ARG A 1176 153.40 -15.27 -2.16
N GLU A 1177 152.29 -14.53 -2.10
CA GLU A 1177 151.75 -13.97 -0.85
C GLU A 1177 150.57 -14.78 -0.27
N ALA A 1178 149.87 -15.61 -1.07
CA ALA A 1178 148.74 -16.40 -0.58
C ALA A 1178 149.18 -17.58 0.33
N PRO A 1179 148.41 -17.91 1.38
CA PRO A 1179 148.80 -18.89 2.40
C PRO A 1179 148.66 -20.34 1.90
N PHE A 1180 149.62 -20.80 1.11
CA PHE A 1180 149.68 -22.19 0.62
C PHE A 1180 150.31 -23.18 1.61
N ARG A 1181 150.97 -22.71 2.69
CA ARG A 1181 151.69 -23.56 3.67
C ARG A 1181 150.94 -23.67 4.99
N PHE A 1182 150.92 -24.86 5.59
CA PHE A 1182 150.14 -25.19 6.79
C PHE A 1182 150.51 -24.40 8.06
N ASP A 1183 151.69 -23.79 8.11
CA ASP A 1183 152.25 -23.00 9.21
C ASP A 1183 152.00 -21.48 9.07
N SER A 1184 151.04 -21.08 8.24
CA SER A 1184 150.74 -19.67 7.97
C SER A 1184 149.91 -19.04 9.10
N ASP A 1185 150.42 -17.97 9.72
CA ASP A 1185 149.72 -17.18 10.73
C ASP A 1185 148.44 -16.52 10.17
N ASP A 1186 147.31 -16.80 10.82
CA ASP A 1186 145.97 -16.25 10.53
C ASP A 1186 145.56 -16.35 9.04
N PRO A 1187 145.43 -17.58 8.50
CA PRO A 1187 145.30 -17.85 7.07
C PRO A 1187 144.01 -17.26 6.46
N TYR A 1188 142.93 -17.16 7.24
CA TYR A 1188 141.67 -16.55 6.79
C TYR A 1188 141.83 -15.06 6.52
N ARG A 1189 142.54 -14.33 7.37
CA ARG A 1189 142.70 -12.88 7.20
C ARG A 1189 143.51 -12.53 5.96
N ARG A 1190 144.51 -13.35 5.61
CA ARG A 1190 145.24 -13.23 4.34
C ARG A 1190 144.41 -13.65 3.14
N LEU A 1191 143.63 -14.73 3.25
CA LEU A 1191 142.69 -15.12 2.19
C LEU A 1191 141.65 -14.03 1.94
N ASP A 1192 141.15 -13.39 2.98
CA ASP A 1192 140.20 -12.27 2.84
C ASP A 1192 140.86 -11.03 2.23
N THR A 1193 142.12 -10.74 2.58
CA THR A 1193 142.85 -9.62 1.97
C THR A 1193 143.08 -9.84 0.47
N GLU A 1194 143.53 -11.04 0.09
CA GLU A 1194 143.70 -11.41 -1.32
C GLU A 1194 142.35 -11.51 -2.04
N HIS A 1195 141.29 -11.97 -1.37
CA HIS A 1195 139.92 -11.97 -1.90
C HIS A 1195 139.42 -10.57 -2.19
N LEU A 1196 139.65 -9.61 -1.28
CA LEU A 1196 139.26 -8.20 -1.46
C LEU A 1196 140.00 -7.57 -2.64
N LEU A 1197 141.30 -7.79 -2.76
CA LEU A 1197 142.10 -7.29 -3.89
C LEU A 1197 141.67 -7.93 -5.21
N LEU A 1198 141.42 -9.24 -5.20
CA LEU A 1198 140.93 -9.95 -6.39
C LEU A 1198 139.54 -9.48 -6.78
N SER A 1199 138.67 -9.23 -5.78
CA SER A 1199 137.35 -8.66 -6.04
C SER A 1199 137.44 -7.26 -6.63
N ALA A 1200 138.34 -6.40 -6.14
CA ALA A 1200 138.55 -5.07 -6.71
C ALA A 1200 139.02 -5.14 -8.17
N MET A 1201 139.93 -6.07 -8.50
CA MET A 1201 140.34 -6.32 -9.89
C MET A 1201 139.20 -6.86 -10.76
N GLU A 1202 138.34 -7.75 -10.22
CA GLU A 1202 137.14 -8.21 -10.93
C GLU A 1202 136.14 -7.07 -11.17
N THR A 1203 135.98 -6.15 -10.21
CA THR A 1203 135.13 -4.97 -10.39
C THR A 1203 135.69 -4.02 -11.46
N GLU A 1204 137.01 -3.81 -11.50
CA GLU A 1204 137.65 -3.01 -12.56
C GLU A 1204 137.48 -3.70 -13.93
N MET A 1205 137.62 -5.03 -14.01
CA MET A 1205 137.36 -5.81 -15.21
C MET A 1205 135.89 -5.71 -15.67
N GLN A 1206 134.93 -5.80 -14.76
CA GLN A 1206 133.50 -5.71 -15.07
C GLN A 1206 133.15 -4.33 -15.65
N LYS A 1207 133.63 -3.25 -15.04
CA LYS A 1207 133.44 -1.88 -15.56
C LYS A 1207 134.06 -1.70 -16.95
N LEU A 1208 135.20 -2.34 -17.20
CA LEU A 1208 135.84 -2.36 -18.52
C LEU A 1208 135.05 -3.18 -19.55
N LEU A 1209 134.41 -4.29 -19.15
CA LEU A 1209 133.55 -5.10 -20.02
C LEU A 1209 132.21 -4.39 -20.33
N GLU A 1210 131.60 -3.73 -19.34
CA GLU A 1210 130.38 -2.93 -19.53
C GLU A 1210 130.62 -1.76 -20.49
N SER A 1211 131.70 -1.00 -20.28
CA SER A 1211 132.10 0.07 -21.21
C SER A 1211 132.47 -0.46 -22.60
N ALA A 1212 133.16 -1.59 -22.70
CA ALA A 1212 133.44 -2.20 -24.00
C ALA A 1212 132.18 -2.73 -24.71
N GLY A 1213 131.19 -3.24 -23.97
CA GLY A 1213 129.90 -3.67 -24.52
C GLY A 1213 129.06 -2.51 -25.06
N LEU A 1214 129.07 -1.38 -24.36
CA LEU A 1214 128.35 -0.16 -24.75
C LEU A 1214 128.88 0.49 -26.03
N PHE A 1215 130.17 0.28 -26.36
CA PHE A 1215 130.84 0.82 -27.54
C PHE A 1215 131.24 -0.26 -28.58
N GLU A 1216 130.76 -1.50 -28.43
CA GLU A 1216 131.01 -2.64 -29.32
C GLU A 1216 132.50 -2.98 -29.54
N VAL A 1217 133.31 -2.90 -28.48
CA VAL A 1217 134.73 -3.23 -28.50
C VAL A 1217 134.96 -4.69 -28.09
N ASN A 1218 135.48 -5.52 -28.99
CA ASN A 1218 135.87 -6.90 -28.64
C ASN A 1218 137.05 -6.91 -27.65
N VAL A 1219 136.81 -7.46 -26.44
CA VAL A 1219 137.79 -7.55 -25.34
C VAL A 1219 138.45 -8.95 -25.28
N PRO A 1220 139.76 -9.07 -24.99
CA PRO A 1220 140.42 -10.37 -24.77
C PRO A 1220 139.89 -11.13 -23.54
N ASP A 1221 139.92 -12.48 -23.56
CA ASP A 1221 139.45 -13.31 -22.44
C ASP A 1221 140.50 -13.38 -21.32
N TYR A 1222 140.24 -12.66 -20.23
CA TYR A 1222 141.05 -12.50 -19.03
C TYR A 1222 141.12 -13.78 -18.16
N ARG A 1223 141.75 -14.86 -18.65
CA ARG A 1223 141.74 -16.18 -17.98
C ARG A 1223 142.49 -16.26 -16.64
N GLN A 1224 143.57 -15.49 -16.46
CA GLN A 1224 144.43 -15.58 -15.26
C GLN A 1224 143.71 -15.18 -13.94
N LEU A 1225 142.82 -14.19 -13.97
CA LEU A 1225 142.09 -13.70 -12.81
C LEU A 1225 141.03 -14.72 -12.35
N LYS A 1226 140.29 -15.29 -13.33
CA LYS A 1226 139.34 -16.39 -13.10
C LYS A 1226 140.02 -17.60 -12.44
N ALA A 1227 141.25 -17.93 -12.85
CA ALA A 1227 142.02 -19.01 -12.24
C ALA A 1227 142.39 -18.69 -10.77
N CYS A 1228 142.84 -17.47 -10.47
CA CYS A 1228 143.12 -17.05 -9.10
C CYS A 1228 141.86 -17.11 -8.20
N ARG A 1229 140.68 -16.69 -8.68
CA ARG A 1229 139.42 -16.80 -7.92
C ARG A 1229 139.09 -18.24 -7.56
N LYS A 1230 139.32 -19.17 -8.50
CA LYS A 1230 139.13 -20.61 -8.26
C LYS A 1230 140.13 -21.15 -7.23
N GLU A 1231 141.39 -20.74 -7.32
CA GLU A 1231 142.45 -21.12 -6.37
C GLU A 1231 142.19 -20.57 -4.95
N VAL A 1232 141.72 -19.32 -4.79
CA VAL A 1232 141.32 -18.75 -3.48
C VAL A 1232 140.19 -19.57 -2.85
N ARG A 1233 139.17 -19.96 -3.63
CA ARG A 1233 138.06 -20.78 -3.12
C ARG A 1233 138.54 -22.16 -2.67
N LEU A 1234 139.42 -22.80 -3.44
CA LEU A 1234 140.01 -24.09 -3.07
C LEU A 1234 140.90 -23.98 -1.82
N LEU A 1235 141.68 -22.91 -1.69
CA LEU A 1235 142.46 -22.63 -0.49
C LEU A 1235 141.55 -22.43 0.73
N LYS A 1236 140.45 -21.68 0.59
CA LYS A 1236 139.46 -21.53 1.66
C LYS A 1236 138.89 -22.89 2.07
N ILE A 1237 138.47 -23.74 1.11
CA ILE A 1237 137.97 -25.09 1.41
C ILE A 1237 139.03 -25.95 2.10
N LEU A 1238 140.30 -25.87 1.66
CA LEU A 1238 141.41 -26.60 2.27
C LEU A 1238 141.61 -26.15 3.73
N TRP A 1239 141.63 -24.85 4.00
CA TRP A 1239 141.77 -24.32 5.35
C TRP A 1239 140.52 -24.56 6.21
N ASP A 1240 139.31 -24.49 5.64
CA ASP A 1240 138.06 -24.88 6.30
C ASP A 1240 138.09 -26.35 6.74
N MET A 1241 138.64 -27.25 5.90
CA MET A 1241 138.84 -28.66 6.25
C MET A 1241 139.93 -28.86 7.30
N ILE A 1242 141.02 -28.08 7.26
CA ILE A 1242 142.09 -28.15 8.29
C ILE A 1242 141.57 -27.67 9.65
N PHE A 1243 140.74 -26.62 9.69
CA PHE A 1243 140.13 -26.10 10.92
C PHE A 1243 139.00 -27.00 11.46
N LEU A 1244 138.39 -27.85 10.64
CA LEU A 1244 137.40 -28.85 11.05
C LEU A 1244 138.01 -30.16 11.56
N VAL A 1245 139.29 -30.42 11.26
CA VAL A 1245 140.04 -31.62 11.67
C VAL A 1245 141.01 -31.34 12.84
N GLN A 1246 141.29 -30.07 13.15
CA GLN A 1246 141.84 -29.60 14.43
C GLN A 1246 140.72 -29.29 15.42
#